data_AF-A0A542LVN5-F1
#
_entry.id   AF-A0A542LVN5-F1
#
_cell.length_a   1.000
_cell.length_b   1.000
_cell.length_c   1.000
_cell.angle_alpha   90.00
_cell.angle_beta   90.00
_cell.angle_gamma   90.00
#
_symmetry.space_group_name_H-M   'P 1'
#
loop_
_entity.id
_entity.type
_entity.pdbx_description
1 polymer ?
#
loop_
_entity_poly.entity_id
_entity_poly.type
_entity_poly.pdbx_seq_one_letter_code
_entity_poly.pdbx_strand_id
1 'polypeptide(L)'
;MTDFLRLLTEADKAGALATACSRLRKGDPDPRHFDIPAESFDAVPGKPFAYWVSDAVRNVFVTLRPLEDIERTARQGLTTAEDFRFVRAWWESKSSHWVAFAKGGAFSRFYADVYLLTNWGANGAEIKAGICQRYPYLNGNAEFVAKNPQYYMRPGLTWPRRTQGGLSMRAMPARCIFADKGPAAFLDRNDPEELLALLAVLNSSSFALLVSLQVAFGSYEVGVMQRTPIPALSSATRYTLASLARRAWSLKRTLDTVEETSHAFLLPIVLRSRTDTYDRRAIETELLQIQREINDIAFDLYDFTEADRHAALGQSAGEQAPADDAEDDETEIVEAEAPPADALLSWAGGVVFGRFDWRLATGERKAPPEPDPFSALPAKSPGMLPDESSPFLAHSGILVDDQGHPCDLVRLIEEVLARVDVTVPDDVRRWLQRDFFAFHLQRYSKSRRKAPIYWPLSTTSGNYTLWIYYPSLTSQTLYTAINDFVEPKLKQVSGDVATLRNKGSGRARDDEKQFETLQAFELELIELRDTLLRLAPTYKPNHDDGVQISAAPLWPLFRHKPWQKVLKDTWAKLEKGDYHWAHLAMNYWPESVREKCKTDRSLAIAHGLEELYIEPEVQPKKARGKKKAGGGE
;
A
#
# COMPACT_ATOMS: atom_id res chain seq x y z
N MET A 1 35.40 -18.29 -32.08
CA MET A 1 36.06 -17.64 -30.94
C MET A 1 36.13 -16.16 -31.24
N THR A 2 35.52 -15.35 -30.36
CA THR A 2 35.43 -13.90 -30.46
C THR A 2 35.95 -13.31 -29.17
N ASP A 3 36.91 -12.40 -29.26
CA ASP A 3 37.50 -11.73 -28.10
C ASP A 3 36.60 -10.59 -27.60
N PHE A 4 36.23 -10.64 -26.32
CA PHE A 4 35.54 -9.56 -25.61
C PHE A 4 36.47 -8.97 -24.55
N LEU A 5 36.53 -7.63 -24.50
CA LEU A 5 37.30 -6.88 -23.50
C LEU A 5 36.35 -6.05 -22.63
N ARG A 6 36.28 -6.35 -21.33
CA ARG A 6 35.39 -5.67 -20.38
C ARG A 6 36.12 -4.59 -19.61
N LEU A 7 35.81 -3.33 -19.92
CA LEU A 7 36.43 -2.14 -19.29
C LEU A 7 35.40 -1.26 -18.56
N LEU A 8 34.23 -1.81 -18.22
CA LEU A 8 33.11 -1.06 -17.67
C LEU A 8 33.43 -0.41 -16.31
N THR A 9 34.27 -1.06 -15.51
CA THR A 9 34.66 -0.63 -14.16
C THR A 9 36.00 0.11 -14.12
N GLU A 10 36.66 0.29 -15.26
CA GLU A 10 37.98 0.92 -15.34
C GLU A 10 37.86 2.44 -15.39
N ALA A 11 38.61 3.13 -14.52
CA ALA A 11 38.67 4.59 -14.50
C ALA A 11 39.42 5.13 -15.73
N ASP A 12 40.59 4.55 -16.06
CA ASP A 12 41.31 4.82 -17.30
C ASP A 12 41.07 3.69 -18.30
N LYS A 13 39.97 3.80 -19.06
CA LYS A 13 39.60 2.82 -20.08
C LYS A 13 40.64 2.72 -21.21
N ALA A 14 41.31 3.83 -21.54
CA ALA A 14 42.29 3.84 -22.63
C ALA A 14 43.56 3.07 -22.27
N GLY A 15 44.12 3.34 -21.08
CA GLY A 15 45.26 2.61 -20.55
C GLY A 15 44.95 1.14 -20.28
N ALA A 16 43.76 0.85 -19.74
CA ALA A 16 43.30 -0.51 -19.51
C ALA A 16 43.14 -1.30 -20.82
N LEU A 17 42.56 -0.70 -21.86
CA LEU A 17 42.43 -1.31 -23.19
C LEU A 17 43.80 -1.62 -23.80
N ALA A 18 44.71 -0.65 -23.80
CA ALA A 18 46.06 -0.83 -24.35
C ALA A 18 46.81 -1.97 -23.63
N THR A 19 46.66 -2.05 -22.31
CA THR A 19 47.25 -3.12 -21.48
C THR A 19 46.65 -4.48 -21.83
N ALA A 20 45.32 -4.58 -21.89
CA ALA A 20 44.63 -5.83 -22.21
C ALA A 20 44.99 -6.33 -23.63
N CYS A 21 45.00 -5.44 -24.62
CA CYS A 21 45.43 -5.79 -25.98
C CYS A 21 46.90 -6.22 -26.04
N SER A 22 47.79 -5.58 -25.29
CA SER A 22 49.22 -5.93 -25.26
C SER A 22 49.45 -7.31 -24.64
N ARG A 23 48.76 -7.62 -23.53
CA ARG A 23 48.79 -8.94 -22.89
C ARG A 23 48.22 -10.03 -23.79
N LEU A 24 47.06 -9.78 -24.40
CA LEU A 24 46.42 -10.72 -25.32
C LEU A 24 47.33 -11.09 -26.49
N ARG A 25 48.00 -10.11 -27.11
CA ARG A 25 48.96 -10.35 -28.21
C ARG A 25 50.19 -11.16 -27.77
N LYS A 26 50.55 -11.12 -26.48
CA LYS A 26 51.65 -11.91 -25.90
C LYS A 26 51.21 -13.29 -25.45
N GLY A 27 49.90 -13.60 -25.48
CA GLY A 27 49.34 -14.82 -24.91
C GLY A 27 49.26 -14.80 -23.38
N ASP A 28 49.43 -13.63 -22.76
CA ASP A 28 49.31 -13.48 -21.30
C ASP A 28 47.83 -13.37 -20.92
N PRO A 29 47.36 -14.09 -19.88
CA PRO A 29 45.98 -13.98 -19.43
C PRO A 29 45.71 -12.58 -18.84
N ASP A 30 44.51 -12.06 -19.11
CA ASP A 30 44.01 -10.82 -18.49
C ASP A 30 42.58 -11.03 -17.99
N PRO A 31 42.25 -10.67 -16.73
CA PRO A 31 40.91 -10.90 -16.17
C PRO A 31 39.79 -10.12 -16.88
N ARG A 32 40.12 -9.17 -17.76
CA ARG A 32 39.16 -8.39 -18.54
C ARG A 32 38.90 -9.00 -19.92
N HIS A 33 39.67 -10.00 -20.32
CA HIS A 33 39.56 -10.70 -21.59
C HIS A 33 38.71 -11.96 -21.45
N PHE A 34 37.77 -12.11 -22.37
CA PHE A 34 36.91 -13.28 -22.50
C PHE A 34 36.97 -13.75 -23.95
N ASP A 35 37.31 -15.02 -24.16
CA ASP A 35 37.29 -15.64 -25.48
C ASP A 35 36.08 -16.58 -25.56
N ILE A 36 35.06 -16.20 -26.35
CA ILE A 36 33.75 -16.86 -26.37
C ILE A 36 33.29 -17.12 -27.82
N PRO A 37 32.77 -18.30 -28.17
CA PRO A 37 32.12 -18.54 -29.46
C PRO A 37 30.85 -17.68 -29.60
N ALA A 38 30.66 -16.99 -30.72
CA ALA A 38 29.50 -16.13 -30.92
C ALA A 38 28.17 -16.90 -30.90
N GLU A 39 28.16 -18.15 -31.36
CA GLU A 39 26.99 -19.04 -31.30
C GLU A 39 26.52 -19.35 -29.87
N SER A 40 27.38 -19.20 -28.85
CA SER A 40 26.98 -19.44 -27.45
C SER A 40 25.91 -18.49 -26.94
N PHE A 41 25.79 -17.29 -27.53
CA PHE A 41 24.78 -16.30 -27.16
C PHE A 41 23.37 -16.69 -27.62
N ASP A 42 23.25 -17.63 -28.56
CA ASP A 42 21.95 -18.13 -29.02
C ASP A 42 21.18 -18.88 -27.92
N ALA A 43 21.88 -19.34 -26.89
CA ALA A 43 21.28 -20.03 -25.75
C ALA A 43 20.36 -19.13 -24.91
N VAL A 44 20.65 -17.83 -24.81
CA VAL A 44 19.89 -16.91 -23.95
C VAL A 44 18.82 -16.17 -24.77
N PRO A 45 17.56 -16.11 -24.32
CA PRO A 45 16.50 -15.39 -25.02
C PRO A 45 16.87 -13.92 -25.31
N GLY A 46 16.69 -13.49 -26.55
CA GLY A 46 17.10 -12.16 -27.00
C GLY A 46 18.58 -12.03 -27.42
N LYS A 47 19.35 -13.11 -27.30
CA LYS A 47 20.76 -13.22 -27.71
C LYS A 47 21.68 -12.12 -27.15
N PRO A 48 21.62 -11.79 -25.84
CA PRO A 48 22.51 -10.83 -25.22
C PRO A 48 23.97 -11.31 -25.29
N PHE A 49 24.91 -10.38 -25.44
CA PHE A 49 26.35 -10.67 -25.37
C PHE A 49 26.81 -10.86 -23.92
N ALA A 50 26.24 -11.86 -23.26
CA ALA A 50 26.54 -12.27 -21.89
C ALA A 50 27.88 -13.03 -21.81
N TYR A 51 28.96 -12.42 -22.31
CA TYR A 51 30.28 -13.07 -22.42
C TYR A 51 30.96 -13.31 -21.06
N TRP A 52 30.52 -12.62 -20.01
CA TRP A 52 31.16 -12.64 -18.68
C TRP A 52 30.70 -13.77 -17.76
N VAL A 53 29.64 -14.50 -18.13
CA VAL A 53 29.18 -15.69 -17.40
C VAL A 53 29.76 -16.95 -18.03
N SER A 54 29.73 -18.08 -17.32
CA SER A 54 30.17 -19.36 -17.88
C SER A 54 29.20 -19.91 -18.94
N ASP A 55 29.66 -20.90 -19.71
CA ASP A 55 28.78 -21.66 -20.61
C ASP A 55 27.71 -22.43 -19.85
N ALA A 56 27.99 -22.87 -18.61
CA ALA A 56 27.00 -23.53 -17.76
C ALA A 56 25.80 -22.60 -17.49
N VAL A 57 26.05 -21.34 -17.12
CA VAL A 57 25.00 -20.33 -16.89
C VAL A 57 24.19 -20.07 -18.16
N ARG A 58 24.83 -19.98 -19.35
CA ARG A 58 24.09 -19.81 -20.61
C ARG A 58 23.25 -21.05 -20.94
N ASN A 59 23.79 -22.25 -20.71
CA ASN A 59 23.18 -23.51 -21.11
C ASN A 59 21.95 -23.89 -20.27
N VAL A 60 21.77 -23.32 -19.07
CA VAL A 60 20.54 -23.55 -18.28
C VAL A 60 19.28 -23.04 -19.00
N PHE A 61 19.39 -22.05 -19.88
CA PHE A 61 18.26 -21.57 -20.71
C PHE A 61 17.78 -22.58 -21.75
N VAL A 62 18.65 -23.52 -22.11
CA VAL A 62 18.36 -24.56 -23.09
C VAL A 62 17.94 -25.87 -22.39
N THR A 63 18.59 -26.18 -21.28
CA THR A 63 18.47 -27.49 -20.60
C THR A 63 17.36 -27.56 -19.56
N LEU A 64 17.03 -26.44 -18.89
CA LEU A 64 16.02 -26.40 -17.85
C LEU A 64 14.69 -25.86 -18.39
N ARG A 65 13.59 -26.25 -17.73
CA ARG A 65 12.26 -25.72 -18.05
C ARG A 65 12.16 -24.25 -17.60
N PRO A 66 11.57 -23.36 -18.42
CA PRO A 66 11.28 -21.99 -18.01
C PRO A 66 10.22 -21.92 -16.90
N LEU A 67 10.09 -20.76 -16.27
CA LEU A 67 9.04 -20.50 -15.27
C LEU A 67 7.63 -20.67 -15.85
N GLU A 68 7.40 -20.24 -17.09
CA GLU A 68 6.13 -20.53 -17.78
C GLU A 68 6.17 -21.93 -18.38
N ASP A 69 5.34 -22.83 -17.85
CA ASP A 69 5.11 -24.15 -18.41
C ASP A 69 3.69 -24.64 -18.12
N ILE A 70 3.45 -25.95 -18.20
CA ILE A 70 2.14 -26.54 -17.94
C ILE A 70 1.75 -26.55 -16.46
N GLU A 71 2.69 -26.40 -15.53
CA GLU A 71 2.43 -26.44 -14.08
C GLU A 71 2.49 -25.05 -13.45
N ARG A 72 3.20 -24.12 -14.09
CA ARG A 72 3.54 -22.79 -13.60
C ARG A 72 3.21 -21.73 -14.63
N THR A 73 2.59 -20.64 -14.18
CA THR A 73 2.22 -19.56 -15.09
C THR A 73 2.40 -18.20 -14.45
N ALA A 74 2.93 -17.23 -15.21
CA ALA A 74 3.12 -15.86 -14.78
C ALA A 74 2.28 -14.89 -15.63
N ARG A 75 1.54 -13.97 -15.01
CA ARG A 75 0.58 -13.10 -15.69
C ARG A 75 0.61 -11.67 -15.12
N GLN A 76 0.27 -10.70 -15.97
CA GLN A 76 -0.13 -9.35 -15.54
C GLN A 76 -1.63 -9.33 -15.25
N GLY A 77 -2.05 -8.59 -14.23
CA GLY A 77 -3.46 -8.56 -13.80
C GLY A 77 -4.18 -7.27 -14.16
N LEU A 78 -4.98 -6.78 -13.22
CA LEU A 78 -5.88 -5.65 -13.38
C LEU A 78 -5.11 -4.32 -13.54
N THR A 79 -5.45 -3.57 -14.59
CA THR A 79 -5.25 -2.11 -14.62
C THR A 79 -6.60 -1.44 -14.33
N THR A 80 -6.70 -0.75 -13.19
CA THR A 80 -7.94 -0.06 -12.76
C THR A 80 -8.27 1.14 -13.66
N ALA A 81 -7.27 1.71 -14.33
CA ALA A 81 -7.31 2.93 -15.14
C ALA A 81 -7.75 4.22 -14.40
N GLU A 82 -8.25 4.13 -13.16
CA GLU A 82 -8.66 5.26 -12.33
C GLU A 82 -8.53 4.91 -10.83
N ASP A 83 -7.28 4.85 -10.33
CA ASP A 83 -6.98 4.39 -8.96
C ASP A 83 -7.69 5.20 -7.86
N PHE A 84 -7.83 6.52 -8.04
CA PHE A 84 -8.47 7.37 -7.03
C PHE A 84 -9.91 6.91 -6.72
N ARG A 85 -10.62 6.46 -7.76
CA ARG A 85 -11.96 5.88 -7.65
C ARG A 85 -11.92 4.43 -7.19
N PHE A 86 -11.11 3.60 -7.83
CA PHE A 86 -11.22 2.13 -7.71
C PHE A 86 -10.23 1.45 -6.76
N VAL A 87 -9.37 2.20 -6.08
CA VAL A 87 -8.43 1.68 -5.08
C VAL A 87 -8.68 2.33 -3.73
N ARG A 88 -8.67 1.53 -2.66
CA ARG A 88 -8.77 1.97 -1.26
C ARG A 88 -7.61 1.38 -0.46
N ALA A 89 -7.25 2.00 0.66
CA ALA A 89 -6.50 1.31 1.70
C ALA A 89 -7.46 0.41 2.51
N TRP A 90 -6.96 -0.69 3.06
CA TRP A 90 -7.83 -1.69 3.70
C TRP A 90 -8.58 -1.20 4.95
N TRP A 91 -8.08 -0.14 5.59
CA TRP A 91 -8.76 0.51 6.71
C TRP A 91 -9.87 1.49 6.29
N GLU A 92 -10.07 1.74 4.98
CA GLU A 92 -11.10 2.67 4.52
C GLU A 92 -12.48 2.03 4.38
N SER A 93 -12.56 0.77 3.97
CA SER A 93 -13.84 0.09 3.74
C SER A 93 -13.85 -1.30 4.36
N LYS A 94 -15.00 -1.65 4.93
CA LYS A 94 -15.29 -3.00 5.43
C LYS A 94 -16.17 -3.80 4.47
N SER A 95 -16.55 -3.22 3.32
CA SER A 95 -17.49 -3.83 2.40
C SER A 95 -16.83 -4.96 1.61
N SER A 96 -17.56 -6.07 1.45
CA SER A 96 -17.02 -7.32 0.87
C SER A 96 -16.69 -7.24 -0.62
N HIS A 97 -17.15 -6.21 -1.31
CA HIS A 97 -16.85 -5.99 -2.73
C HIS A 97 -15.50 -5.29 -2.94
N TRP A 98 -14.90 -4.70 -1.89
CA TRP A 98 -13.51 -4.27 -1.90
C TRP A 98 -12.62 -5.45 -1.55
N VAL A 99 -11.80 -5.88 -2.51
CA VAL A 99 -10.97 -7.08 -2.41
C VAL A 99 -9.51 -6.69 -2.36
N ALA A 100 -8.69 -7.41 -1.58
CA ALA A 100 -7.24 -7.22 -1.52
C ALA A 100 -6.62 -7.09 -2.93
N PHE A 101 -5.71 -6.12 -3.09
CA PHE A 101 -5.15 -5.73 -4.37
C PHE A 101 -3.63 -5.58 -4.35
N ALA A 102 -2.91 -6.56 -4.87
CA ALA A 102 -1.46 -6.56 -4.94
C ALA A 102 -0.94 -5.69 -6.10
N LYS A 103 -0.33 -4.53 -5.78
CA LYS A 103 0.12 -3.53 -6.77
C LYS A 103 1.63 -3.24 -6.72
N GLY A 104 2.46 -4.27 -6.65
CA GLY A 104 3.92 -4.13 -6.84
C GLY A 104 4.68 -3.60 -5.61
N GLY A 105 4.19 -2.55 -4.96
CA GLY A 105 4.64 -2.08 -3.64
C GLY A 105 6.15 -1.79 -3.52
N ALA A 106 6.58 -1.45 -2.31
CA ALA A 106 8.00 -1.36 -1.96
C ALA A 106 8.73 -2.73 -2.05
N PHE A 107 10.06 -2.67 -2.17
CA PHE A 107 10.92 -3.87 -2.15
C PHE A 107 10.80 -4.61 -0.81
N SER A 108 10.37 -5.87 -0.86
CA SER A 108 10.47 -6.80 0.26
C SER A 108 10.38 -8.24 -0.24
N ARG A 109 11.43 -9.02 0.02
CA ARG A 109 11.44 -10.46 -0.28
C ARG A 109 10.58 -11.24 0.71
N PHE A 110 10.04 -12.35 0.24
CA PHE A 110 9.25 -13.35 0.97
C PHE A 110 7.87 -12.86 1.42
N TYR A 111 7.78 -11.69 2.07
CA TYR A 111 6.53 -11.12 2.58
C TYR A 111 6.45 -9.61 2.32
N ALA A 112 5.26 -9.15 1.95
CA ALA A 112 4.84 -7.76 2.15
C ALA A 112 3.33 -7.75 2.41
N ASP A 113 2.87 -6.84 3.25
CA ASP A 113 1.44 -6.63 3.45
C ASP A 113 0.75 -6.13 2.16
N VAL A 114 -0.45 -6.63 1.87
CA VAL A 114 -1.28 -6.14 0.77
C VAL A 114 -2.30 -5.16 1.36
N TYR A 115 -1.85 -3.92 1.56
CA TYR A 115 -2.62 -2.86 2.22
C TYR A 115 -3.66 -2.18 1.32
N LEU A 116 -3.70 -2.50 0.03
CA LEU A 116 -4.67 -1.93 -0.92
C LEU A 116 -5.84 -2.89 -1.15
N LEU A 117 -7.01 -2.31 -1.42
CA LEU A 117 -8.20 -2.97 -1.92
C LEU A 117 -8.56 -2.40 -3.30
N THR A 118 -9.21 -3.20 -4.14
CA THR A 118 -9.84 -2.77 -5.39
C THR A 118 -11.33 -3.11 -5.39
N ASN A 119 -12.16 -2.26 -5.98
CA ASN A 119 -13.58 -2.57 -6.16
C ASN A 119 -13.71 -3.71 -7.17
N TRP A 120 -14.25 -4.84 -6.75
CA TRP A 120 -14.55 -5.97 -7.61
C TRP A 120 -15.97 -6.49 -7.43
N GLY A 121 -16.90 -5.59 -7.09
CA GLY A 121 -18.33 -5.89 -6.97
C GLY A 121 -18.91 -6.39 -8.30
N ALA A 122 -19.84 -7.36 -8.20
CA ALA A 122 -20.49 -7.98 -9.36
C ALA A 122 -19.50 -8.40 -10.47
N ASN A 123 -18.40 -9.06 -10.11
CA ASN A 123 -17.31 -9.47 -11.02
C ASN A 123 -16.64 -8.31 -11.77
N GLY A 124 -16.50 -7.16 -11.08
CA GLY A 124 -15.86 -5.96 -11.59
C GLY A 124 -16.72 -5.18 -12.59
N ALA A 125 -18.05 -5.28 -12.51
CA ALA A 125 -18.97 -4.64 -13.47
C ALA A 125 -18.71 -3.13 -13.60
N GLU A 126 -18.56 -2.43 -12.48
CA GLU A 126 -18.31 -0.98 -12.44
C GLU A 126 -16.97 -0.61 -13.09
N ILE A 127 -15.88 -1.31 -12.73
CA ILE A 127 -14.53 -1.10 -13.30
C ILE A 127 -14.53 -1.40 -14.80
N LYS A 128 -15.11 -2.53 -15.21
CA LYS A 128 -15.17 -2.93 -16.62
C LYS A 128 -15.93 -1.91 -17.46
N ALA A 129 -17.05 -1.41 -16.96
CA ALA A 129 -17.79 -0.32 -17.59
C ALA A 129 -16.94 0.96 -17.70
N GLY A 130 -16.22 1.32 -16.63
CA GLY A 130 -15.35 2.50 -16.62
C GLY A 130 -14.17 2.39 -17.60
N ILE A 131 -13.58 1.20 -17.71
CA ILE A 131 -12.54 0.89 -18.71
C ILE A 131 -13.08 1.08 -20.13
N CYS A 132 -14.25 0.52 -20.44
CA CYS A 132 -14.86 0.65 -21.76
C CYS A 132 -15.25 2.10 -22.09
N GLN A 133 -15.70 2.86 -21.09
CA GLN A 133 -16.00 4.29 -21.24
C GLN A 133 -14.73 5.09 -21.54
N ARG A 134 -13.65 4.83 -20.81
CA ARG A 134 -12.36 5.51 -20.98
C ARG A 134 -11.66 5.12 -22.28
N TYR A 135 -11.84 3.89 -22.74
CA TYR A 135 -11.24 3.34 -23.95
C TYR A 135 -12.31 2.82 -24.93
N PRO A 136 -13.03 3.71 -25.64
CA PRO A 136 -14.12 3.31 -26.53
C PRO A 136 -13.72 2.32 -27.63
N TYR A 137 -12.45 2.33 -28.05
CA TYR A 137 -11.92 1.41 -29.07
C TYR A 137 -11.94 -0.06 -28.65
N LEU A 138 -12.16 -0.37 -27.37
CA LEU A 138 -12.30 -1.74 -26.86
C LEU A 138 -13.62 -2.41 -27.26
N ASN A 139 -14.63 -1.65 -27.72
CA ASN A 139 -15.94 -2.16 -28.15
C ASN A 139 -16.57 -3.12 -27.12
N GLY A 140 -16.53 -2.76 -25.83
CA GLY A 140 -17.08 -3.57 -24.74
C GLY A 140 -16.12 -4.63 -24.17
N ASN A 141 -14.97 -4.88 -24.80
CA ASN A 141 -14.00 -5.87 -24.32
C ASN A 141 -13.03 -5.28 -23.27
N ALA A 142 -13.55 -5.07 -22.06
CA ALA A 142 -12.75 -4.57 -20.94
C ALA A 142 -11.57 -5.48 -20.56
N GLU A 143 -11.62 -6.78 -20.87
CA GLU A 143 -10.60 -7.76 -20.49
C GLU A 143 -9.26 -7.55 -21.22
N PHE A 144 -9.23 -6.71 -22.25
CA PHE A 144 -7.97 -6.23 -22.84
C PHE A 144 -7.13 -5.40 -21.84
N VAL A 145 -7.79 -4.74 -20.89
CA VAL A 145 -7.19 -3.91 -19.83
C VAL A 145 -7.29 -4.61 -18.47
N ALA A 146 -8.47 -5.13 -18.12
CA ALA A 146 -8.69 -5.96 -16.94
C ALA A 146 -8.30 -7.42 -17.23
N LYS A 147 -7.01 -7.63 -17.50
CA LYS A 147 -6.48 -8.90 -18.02
C LYS A 147 -6.55 -10.03 -16.99
N ASN A 148 -6.68 -11.24 -17.51
CA ASN A 148 -6.47 -12.48 -16.77
C ASN A 148 -7.39 -12.68 -15.53
N PRO A 149 -8.70 -12.33 -15.58
CA PRO A 149 -9.61 -12.45 -14.44
C PRO A 149 -9.77 -13.88 -13.90
N GLN A 150 -9.49 -14.90 -14.71
CA GLN A 150 -9.50 -16.31 -14.30
C GLN A 150 -8.44 -16.66 -13.24
N TYR A 151 -7.45 -15.79 -13.03
CA TYR A 151 -6.43 -15.96 -11.99
C TYR A 151 -6.72 -15.15 -10.73
N TYR A 152 -7.75 -14.29 -10.73
CA TYR A 152 -8.11 -13.51 -9.56
C TYR A 152 -8.57 -14.42 -8.41
N MET A 153 -8.35 -13.96 -7.17
CA MET A 153 -8.65 -14.68 -5.93
C MET A 153 -7.77 -15.90 -5.63
N ARG A 154 -6.89 -16.31 -6.56
CA ARG A 154 -5.95 -17.42 -6.32
C ARG A 154 -4.74 -16.95 -5.49
N PRO A 155 -4.21 -17.79 -4.59
CA PRO A 155 -2.91 -17.54 -4.00
C PRO A 155 -1.80 -17.70 -5.05
N GLY A 156 -0.65 -17.07 -4.83
CA GLY A 156 0.48 -17.16 -5.75
C GLY A 156 1.69 -16.40 -5.24
N LEU A 157 2.58 -16.03 -6.15
CA LEU A 157 3.77 -15.21 -5.86
C LEU A 157 3.68 -13.91 -6.65
N THR A 158 3.85 -12.75 -6.01
CA THR A 158 3.84 -11.44 -6.68
C THR A 158 5.16 -10.72 -6.52
N TRP A 159 5.44 -9.74 -7.38
CA TRP A 159 6.63 -8.90 -7.33
C TRP A 159 6.35 -7.49 -7.87
N PRO A 160 7.12 -6.47 -7.47
CA PRO A 160 7.15 -5.18 -8.16
C PRO A 160 7.67 -5.35 -9.59
N ARG A 161 6.88 -4.95 -10.59
CA ARG A 161 7.33 -4.95 -12.00
C ARG A 161 8.52 -4.02 -12.23
N ARG A 162 8.61 -2.93 -11.47
CA ARG A 162 9.69 -1.94 -11.54
C ARG A 162 10.21 -1.66 -10.14
N THR A 163 11.50 -1.86 -9.89
CA THR A 163 12.13 -1.55 -8.60
C THR A 163 13.64 -1.43 -8.76
N GLN A 164 14.24 -0.46 -8.07
CA GLN A 164 15.70 -0.32 -8.00
C GLN A 164 16.31 -1.16 -6.86
N GLY A 165 15.48 -1.80 -6.02
CA GLY A 165 15.94 -2.64 -4.91
C GLY A 165 16.37 -4.05 -5.31
N GLY A 166 16.25 -4.42 -6.59
CA GLY A 166 16.47 -5.78 -7.07
C GLY A 166 15.19 -6.63 -7.09
N LEU A 167 15.32 -7.88 -7.54
CA LEU A 167 14.20 -8.82 -7.56
C LEU A 167 13.68 -9.10 -6.14
N SER A 168 12.37 -8.94 -5.95
CA SER A 168 11.67 -9.18 -4.69
C SER A 168 10.37 -9.94 -4.89
N MET A 169 10.48 -11.27 -4.88
CA MET A 169 9.29 -12.13 -4.92
C MET A 169 8.73 -12.28 -3.51
N ARG A 170 7.42 -12.26 -3.38
CA ARG A 170 6.71 -12.40 -2.10
C ARG A 170 5.44 -13.22 -2.25
N ALA A 171 5.03 -13.85 -1.15
CA ALA A 171 3.77 -14.58 -1.10
C ALA A 171 2.59 -13.63 -1.35
N MET A 172 1.69 -14.03 -2.24
CA MET A 172 0.42 -13.36 -2.49
C MET A 172 -0.70 -14.20 -1.87
N PRO A 173 -1.47 -13.64 -0.93
CA PRO A 173 -2.52 -14.37 -0.24
C PRO A 173 -3.67 -14.73 -1.18
N ALA A 174 -4.44 -15.77 -0.82
CA ALA A 174 -5.71 -16.06 -1.47
C ALA A 174 -6.72 -14.91 -1.30
N ARG A 175 -7.78 -14.91 -2.13
CA ARG A 175 -8.79 -13.82 -2.18
C ARG A 175 -8.18 -12.44 -2.48
N CYS A 176 -7.10 -12.43 -3.27
CA CYS A 176 -6.43 -11.23 -3.75
C CYS A 176 -6.57 -11.09 -5.27
N ILE A 177 -6.70 -9.85 -5.74
CA ILE A 177 -6.50 -9.47 -7.15
C ILE A 177 -5.09 -8.91 -7.27
N PHE A 178 -4.45 -9.09 -8.42
CA PHE A 178 -3.11 -8.59 -8.69
C PHE A 178 -3.15 -7.58 -9.83
N ALA A 179 -2.26 -6.59 -9.79
CA ALA A 179 -2.23 -5.48 -10.74
C ALA A 179 -1.27 -5.74 -11.91
N ASP A 180 -1.28 -4.86 -12.91
CA ASP A 180 -0.22 -4.86 -13.94
C ASP A 180 1.16 -4.45 -13.37
N LYS A 181 1.20 -3.55 -12.38
CA LYS A 181 2.43 -3.13 -11.67
C LYS A 181 2.87 -4.14 -10.59
N GLY A 182 1.98 -5.05 -10.22
CA GLY A 182 2.22 -6.18 -9.30
C GLY A 182 1.81 -7.49 -9.94
N PRO A 183 2.47 -7.95 -11.01
CA PRO A 183 2.15 -9.22 -11.65
C PRO A 183 2.28 -10.39 -10.68
N ALA A 184 1.75 -11.55 -11.07
CA ALA A 184 1.74 -12.73 -10.23
C ALA A 184 2.07 -14.02 -11.00
N ALA A 185 2.68 -14.96 -10.29
CA ALA A 185 2.97 -16.31 -10.72
C ALA A 185 2.14 -17.30 -9.90
N PHE A 186 1.62 -18.33 -10.57
CA PHE A 186 0.68 -19.30 -10.02
C PHE A 186 1.14 -20.72 -10.32
N LEU A 187 0.72 -21.65 -9.47
CA LEU A 187 0.80 -23.09 -9.69
C LEU A 187 -0.59 -23.63 -9.98
N ASP A 188 -0.73 -24.54 -10.93
CA ASP A 188 -2.02 -25.13 -11.29
C ASP A 188 -2.76 -25.77 -10.11
N ARG A 189 -2.02 -26.41 -9.20
CA ARG A 189 -2.58 -27.06 -8.00
C ARG A 189 -2.66 -26.15 -6.77
N ASN A 190 -2.12 -24.94 -6.85
CA ASN A 190 -2.00 -24.00 -5.72
C ASN A 190 -1.38 -24.64 -4.45
N ASP A 191 -0.48 -25.61 -4.60
CA ASP A 191 0.15 -26.29 -3.46
C ASP A 191 1.04 -25.31 -2.66
N PRO A 192 0.79 -25.11 -1.34
CA PRO A 192 1.54 -24.15 -0.53
C PRO A 192 3.03 -24.48 -0.40
N GLU A 193 3.40 -25.76 -0.32
CA GLU A 193 4.80 -26.17 -0.17
C GLU A 193 5.55 -25.92 -1.48
N GLU A 194 4.97 -26.26 -2.62
CA GLU A 194 5.54 -25.96 -3.93
C GLU A 194 5.66 -24.46 -4.18
N LEU A 195 4.66 -23.65 -3.78
CA LEU A 195 4.73 -22.20 -3.87
C LEU A 195 5.86 -21.62 -3.00
N LEU A 196 6.05 -22.14 -1.78
CA LEU A 196 7.14 -21.72 -0.90
C LEU A 196 8.52 -22.12 -1.45
N ALA A 197 8.66 -23.33 -1.98
CA ALA A 197 9.90 -23.77 -2.61
C ALA A 197 10.23 -22.91 -3.83
N LEU A 198 9.23 -22.62 -4.66
CA LEU A 198 9.38 -21.70 -5.79
C LEU A 198 9.74 -20.28 -5.32
N LEU A 199 9.12 -19.78 -4.25
CA LEU A 199 9.43 -18.48 -3.66
C LEU A 199 10.89 -18.39 -3.19
N ALA A 200 11.46 -19.46 -2.65
CA ALA A 200 12.89 -19.52 -2.31
C ALA A 200 13.76 -19.41 -3.57
N VAL A 201 13.50 -20.25 -4.58
CA VAL A 201 14.26 -20.26 -5.84
C VAL A 201 14.22 -18.90 -6.52
N LEU A 202 13.05 -18.28 -6.63
CA LEU A 202 12.91 -16.99 -7.32
C LEU A 202 13.53 -15.81 -6.55
N ASN A 203 13.84 -15.97 -5.25
CA ASN A 203 14.59 -15.01 -4.45
C ASN A 203 16.08 -15.34 -4.34
N SER A 204 16.56 -16.40 -5.00
CA SER A 204 17.99 -16.76 -5.02
C SER A 204 18.81 -15.81 -5.90
N SER A 205 20.09 -15.63 -5.55
CA SER A 205 21.05 -14.91 -6.39
C SER A 205 21.27 -15.57 -7.74
N SER A 206 21.15 -16.90 -7.83
CA SER A 206 21.23 -17.64 -9.09
C SER A 206 20.10 -17.24 -10.05
N PHE A 207 18.85 -17.24 -9.57
CA PHE A 207 17.71 -16.81 -10.38
C PHE A 207 17.80 -15.32 -10.75
N ALA A 208 18.22 -14.47 -9.81
CA ALA A 208 18.41 -13.05 -10.07
C ALA A 208 19.45 -12.78 -11.17
N LEU A 209 20.56 -13.54 -11.20
CA LEU A 209 21.54 -13.49 -12.28
C LEU A 209 20.91 -13.86 -13.63
N LEU A 210 20.11 -14.94 -13.68
CA LEU A 210 19.45 -15.35 -14.93
C LEU A 210 18.45 -14.30 -15.45
N VAL A 211 17.78 -13.58 -14.54
CA VAL A 211 16.94 -12.45 -14.93
C VAL A 211 17.81 -11.30 -15.48
N SER A 212 18.92 -10.95 -14.82
CA SER A 212 19.78 -9.83 -15.24
C SER A 212 20.42 -10.03 -16.61
N LEU A 213 20.60 -11.27 -17.06
CA LEU A 213 21.09 -11.57 -18.41
C LEU A 213 20.09 -11.18 -19.50
N GLN A 214 18.79 -11.13 -19.21
CA GLN A 214 17.74 -10.92 -20.22
C GLN A 214 17.26 -9.48 -20.32
N VAL A 215 17.53 -8.64 -19.32
CA VAL A 215 17.00 -7.27 -19.23
C VAL A 215 17.95 -6.28 -18.60
N ALA A 216 17.71 -5.01 -18.87
CA ALA A 216 18.27 -3.93 -18.07
C ALA A 216 17.78 -4.01 -16.62
N PHE A 217 18.66 -3.65 -15.69
CA PHE A 217 18.38 -3.64 -14.26
C PHE A 217 17.12 -2.83 -13.91
N GLY A 218 16.34 -3.35 -12.96
CA GLY A 218 15.18 -2.67 -12.39
C GLY A 218 13.85 -2.81 -13.14
N SER A 219 13.81 -3.57 -14.25
CA SER A 219 12.58 -3.86 -15.02
C SER A 219 12.29 -5.36 -15.07
N TYR A 220 11.43 -5.83 -14.16
CA TYR A 220 11.06 -7.24 -13.97
C TYR A 220 9.76 -7.59 -14.71
N GLU A 221 9.79 -7.44 -16.04
CA GLU A 221 8.64 -7.69 -16.90
C GLU A 221 8.20 -9.16 -16.89
N VAL A 222 6.88 -9.40 -16.99
CA VAL A 222 6.32 -10.76 -16.92
C VAL A 222 6.93 -11.69 -17.96
N GLY A 223 7.11 -11.23 -19.20
CA GLY A 223 7.70 -12.04 -20.27
C GLY A 223 9.14 -12.50 -19.98
N VAL A 224 9.89 -11.76 -19.16
CA VAL A 224 11.25 -12.09 -18.75
C VAL A 224 11.22 -13.17 -17.70
N MET A 225 10.39 -12.97 -16.67
CA MET A 225 10.17 -13.96 -15.62
C MET A 225 9.71 -15.29 -16.23
N GLN A 226 8.75 -15.25 -17.16
CA GLN A 226 8.24 -16.43 -17.87
C GLN A 226 9.32 -17.26 -18.54
N ARG A 227 10.31 -16.62 -19.17
CA ARG A 227 11.40 -17.33 -19.89
C ARG A 227 12.57 -17.73 -19.00
N THR A 228 12.58 -17.29 -17.73
CA THR A 228 13.70 -17.54 -16.83
C THR A 228 13.66 -19.00 -16.34
N PRO A 229 14.76 -19.76 -16.44
CA PRO A 229 14.79 -21.19 -16.12
C PRO A 229 14.61 -21.50 -14.63
N ILE A 230 13.91 -22.60 -14.33
CA ILE A 230 13.67 -23.11 -12.97
C ILE A 230 14.21 -24.55 -12.86
N PRO A 231 15.03 -24.87 -11.84
CA PRO A 231 15.58 -26.20 -11.65
C PRO A 231 14.51 -27.19 -11.24
N ALA A 232 14.74 -28.47 -11.56
CA ALA A 232 13.92 -29.55 -11.03
C ALA A 232 14.25 -29.74 -9.53
N LEU A 233 13.21 -29.89 -8.70
CA LEU A 233 13.37 -30.05 -7.26
C LEU A 233 13.03 -31.47 -6.84
N SER A 234 13.97 -32.15 -6.18
CA SER A 234 13.67 -33.39 -5.44
C SER A 234 12.70 -33.09 -4.29
N SER A 235 11.99 -34.11 -3.79
CA SER A 235 11.09 -33.94 -2.63
C SER A 235 11.81 -33.38 -1.40
N ALA A 236 13.03 -33.84 -1.12
CA ALA A 236 13.80 -33.38 0.03
C ALA A 236 14.27 -31.92 -0.12
N THR A 237 14.76 -31.55 -1.31
CA THR A 237 15.18 -30.18 -1.59
C THR A 237 13.99 -29.21 -1.58
N ARG A 238 12.86 -29.63 -2.14
CA ARG A 238 11.59 -28.88 -2.12
C ARG A 238 11.18 -28.56 -0.69
N TYR A 239 11.13 -29.57 0.19
CA TYR A 239 10.78 -29.39 1.59
C TYR A 239 11.72 -28.41 2.30
N THR A 240 13.03 -28.53 2.06
CA THR A 240 14.05 -27.65 2.66
C THR A 240 13.86 -26.19 2.23
N LEU A 241 13.76 -25.95 0.92
CA LEU A 241 13.53 -24.60 0.37
C LEU A 241 12.20 -24.01 0.84
N ALA A 242 11.15 -24.82 0.90
CA ALA A 242 9.84 -24.40 1.41
C ALA A 242 9.90 -23.98 2.88
N SER A 243 10.63 -24.74 3.71
CA SER A 243 10.82 -24.43 5.13
C SER A 243 11.61 -23.12 5.33
N LEU A 244 12.69 -22.93 4.57
CA LEU A 244 13.48 -21.69 4.57
C LEU A 244 12.63 -20.48 4.15
N ALA A 245 11.87 -20.58 3.06
CA ALA A 245 10.98 -19.51 2.62
C ALA A 245 9.86 -19.21 3.64
N ARG A 246 9.28 -20.25 4.27
CA ARG A 246 8.26 -20.08 5.31
C ARG A 246 8.83 -19.35 6.52
N ARG A 247 10.05 -19.70 6.94
CA ARG A 247 10.73 -19.03 8.04
C ARG A 247 11.06 -17.57 7.70
N ALA A 248 11.58 -17.30 6.51
CA ALA A 248 11.83 -15.94 6.05
C ALA A 248 10.56 -15.10 5.98
N TRP A 249 9.45 -15.69 5.51
CA TRP A 249 8.13 -15.06 5.51
C TRP A 249 7.66 -14.70 6.92
N SER A 250 7.76 -15.64 7.88
CA SER A 250 7.35 -15.44 9.28
C SER A 250 8.18 -14.35 9.98
N LEU A 251 9.50 -14.36 9.75
CA LEU A 251 10.42 -13.33 10.25
C LEU A 251 10.07 -11.94 9.71
N LYS A 252 9.85 -11.82 8.40
CA LYS A 252 9.43 -10.57 7.77
C LYS A 252 8.06 -10.10 8.26
N ARG A 253 7.09 -11.00 8.37
CA ARG A 253 5.78 -10.69 8.95
C ARG A 253 5.88 -10.24 10.40
N THR A 254 6.80 -10.82 11.18
CA THR A 254 7.07 -10.40 12.56
C THR A 254 7.50 -8.94 12.62
N LEU A 255 8.36 -8.48 11.69
CA LEU A 255 8.75 -7.06 11.62
C LEU A 255 7.53 -6.13 11.42
N ASP A 256 6.53 -6.55 10.66
CA ASP A 256 5.29 -5.79 10.42
C ASP A 256 4.29 -5.84 11.58
N THR A 257 4.50 -6.66 12.62
CA THR A 257 3.58 -6.75 13.77
C THR A 257 3.55 -5.50 14.65
N VAL A 258 4.44 -4.54 14.40
CA VAL A 258 4.46 -3.22 15.07
C VAL A 258 3.91 -2.09 14.20
N GLU A 259 3.54 -2.38 12.96
CA GLU A 259 2.95 -1.43 12.02
C GLU A 259 1.43 -1.39 12.19
N GLU A 260 0.87 -0.34 12.78
CA GLU A 260 -0.57 -0.23 13.09
C GLU A 260 -1.49 -0.21 11.86
N THR A 261 -0.91 0.00 10.68
CA THR A 261 -1.60 -0.06 9.38
C THR A 261 -1.47 -1.41 8.68
N SER A 262 -0.75 -2.38 9.23
CA SER A 262 -0.57 -3.72 8.66
C SER A 262 -1.65 -4.70 9.13
N HIS A 263 -2.00 -5.68 8.29
CA HIS A 263 -2.82 -6.81 8.71
C HIS A 263 -2.13 -7.70 9.76
N ALA A 264 -0.80 -7.59 9.92
CA ALA A 264 -0.03 -8.32 10.92
C ALA A 264 0.01 -7.64 12.29
N PHE A 265 -0.45 -6.39 12.43
CA PHE A 265 -0.30 -5.61 13.65
C PHE A 265 -0.75 -6.36 14.92
N LEU A 266 0.07 -6.29 15.97
CA LEU A 266 -0.21 -6.81 17.30
C LEU A 266 -0.22 -5.68 18.33
N LEU A 267 0.92 -5.02 18.50
CA LEU A 267 1.18 -4.01 19.52
C LEU A 267 2.25 -3.03 19.03
N PRO A 268 2.27 -1.78 19.50
CA PRO A 268 3.37 -0.85 19.22
C PRO A 268 4.69 -1.41 19.75
N ILE A 269 5.81 -0.99 19.15
CA ILE A 269 7.16 -1.52 19.44
C ILE A 269 7.50 -1.55 20.94
N VAL A 270 7.10 -0.53 21.70
CA VAL A 270 7.33 -0.42 23.15
C VAL A 270 6.66 -1.55 23.95
N LEU A 271 5.52 -2.05 23.47
CA LEU A 271 4.74 -3.11 24.13
C LEU A 271 4.94 -4.48 23.49
N ARG A 272 5.66 -4.57 22.36
CA ARG A 272 5.72 -5.78 21.54
C ARG A 272 6.36 -6.97 22.25
N SER A 273 7.29 -6.73 23.16
CA SER A 273 7.97 -7.76 23.96
C SER A 273 7.05 -8.43 25.00
N ARG A 274 5.85 -7.87 25.27
CA ARG A 274 4.90 -8.43 26.24
C ARG A 274 4.13 -9.63 25.71
N THR A 275 4.05 -9.80 24.39
CA THR A 275 3.39 -10.96 23.76
C THR A 275 4.42 -12.04 23.43
N ASP A 276 5.43 -11.71 22.63
CA ASP A 276 6.49 -12.64 22.21
C ASP A 276 7.82 -11.90 22.04
N THR A 277 8.92 -12.66 21.89
CA THR A 277 10.24 -12.13 21.57
C THR A 277 10.20 -11.34 20.26
N TYR A 278 10.64 -10.09 20.32
CA TYR A 278 10.85 -9.23 19.15
C TYR A 278 12.24 -8.62 19.26
N ASP A 279 13.16 -9.10 18.42
CA ASP A 279 14.48 -8.52 18.25
C ASP A 279 14.73 -8.34 16.76
N ARG A 280 14.66 -7.09 16.32
CA ARG A 280 14.84 -6.73 14.92
C ARG A 280 16.22 -7.14 14.39
N ARG A 281 17.29 -6.97 15.17
CA ARG A 281 18.65 -7.28 14.72
C ARG A 281 18.85 -8.78 14.59
N ALA A 282 18.31 -9.56 15.54
CA ALA A 282 18.33 -11.01 15.44
C ALA A 282 17.54 -11.51 14.22
N ILE A 283 16.35 -10.94 13.98
CA ILE A 283 15.52 -11.24 12.81
C ILE A 283 16.27 -10.94 11.51
N GLU A 284 16.88 -9.75 11.39
CA GLU A 284 17.65 -9.36 10.21
C GLU A 284 18.87 -10.27 9.98
N THR A 285 19.54 -10.69 11.05
CA THR A 285 20.67 -11.63 10.99
C THR A 285 20.22 -13.00 10.49
N GLU A 286 19.11 -13.53 11.01
CA GLU A 286 18.56 -14.82 10.58
C GLU A 286 18.08 -14.76 9.12
N LEU A 287 17.47 -13.66 8.69
CA LEU A 287 17.08 -13.47 7.29
C LEU A 287 18.28 -13.50 6.33
N LEU A 288 19.41 -12.89 6.73
CA LEU A 288 20.65 -12.95 5.94
C LEU A 288 21.20 -14.38 5.87
N GLN A 289 21.10 -15.15 6.96
CA GLN A 289 21.52 -16.55 7.00
C GLN A 289 20.64 -17.42 6.10
N ILE A 290 19.32 -17.28 6.19
CA ILE A 290 18.37 -18.00 5.32
C ILE A 290 18.63 -17.68 3.85
N GLN A 291 18.90 -16.40 3.52
CA GLN A 291 19.21 -16.02 2.15
C GLN A 291 20.50 -16.67 1.63
N ARG A 292 21.52 -16.83 2.48
CA ARG A 292 22.76 -17.55 2.12
C ARG A 292 22.48 -19.02 1.86
N GLU A 293 21.73 -19.69 2.74
CA GLU A 293 21.38 -21.11 2.57
C GLU A 293 20.54 -21.35 1.30
N ILE A 294 19.56 -20.49 1.02
CA ILE A 294 18.79 -20.54 -0.23
C ILE A 294 19.73 -20.37 -1.44
N ASN A 295 20.67 -19.44 -1.37
CA ASN A 295 21.62 -19.21 -2.45
C ASN A 295 22.52 -20.43 -2.68
N ASP A 296 23.08 -21.02 -1.63
CA ASP A 296 23.95 -22.19 -1.73
C ASP A 296 23.22 -23.37 -2.38
N ILE A 297 22.00 -23.68 -1.90
CA ILE A 297 21.16 -24.73 -2.49
C ILE A 297 20.83 -24.41 -3.95
N ALA A 298 20.49 -23.15 -4.27
CA ALA A 298 20.15 -22.76 -5.63
C ALA A 298 21.35 -22.89 -6.58
N PHE A 299 22.53 -22.44 -6.17
CA PHE A 299 23.74 -22.58 -6.99
C PHE A 299 24.07 -24.04 -7.29
N ASP A 300 23.88 -24.94 -6.32
CA ASP A 300 24.06 -26.38 -6.53
C ASP A 300 23.01 -26.94 -7.51
N LEU A 301 21.75 -26.53 -7.37
CA LEU A 301 20.66 -26.95 -8.27
C LEU A 301 20.84 -26.50 -9.72
N TYR A 302 21.47 -25.35 -9.93
CA TYR A 302 21.78 -24.82 -11.26
C TYR A 302 23.15 -25.27 -11.78
N ASP A 303 23.93 -26.01 -11.00
CA ASP A 303 25.31 -26.43 -11.32
C ASP A 303 26.24 -25.24 -11.62
N PHE A 304 26.12 -24.17 -10.82
CA PHE A 304 26.92 -22.95 -10.98
C PHE A 304 28.28 -23.07 -10.28
N THR A 305 29.34 -22.74 -11.03
CA THR A 305 30.72 -22.75 -10.54
C THR A 305 30.98 -21.62 -9.54
N GLU A 306 32.08 -21.69 -8.78
CA GLU A 306 32.50 -20.60 -7.88
C GLU A 306 32.64 -19.25 -8.60
N ALA A 307 33.11 -19.25 -9.86
CA ALA A 307 33.19 -18.03 -10.67
C ALA A 307 31.80 -17.44 -10.95
N ASP A 308 30.81 -18.30 -11.22
CA ASP A 308 29.41 -17.89 -11.45
C ASP A 308 28.76 -17.38 -10.16
N ARG A 309 29.08 -17.99 -9.00
CA ARG A 309 28.66 -17.52 -7.68
C ARG A 309 29.17 -16.12 -7.41
N HIS A 310 30.46 -15.87 -7.65
CA HIS A 310 31.04 -14.54 -7.53
C HIS A 310 30.40 -13.52 -8.47
N ALA A 311 30.10 -13.90 -9.72
CA ALA A 311 29.41 -13.02 -10.66
C ALA A 311 27.99 -12.66 -10.18
N ALA A 312 27.23 -13.63 -9.69
CA ALA A 312 25.87 -13.43 -9.16
C ALA A 312 25.86 -12.52 -7.92
N LEU A 313 26.80 -12.76 -6.99
CA LEU A 313 26.92 -11.97 -5.75
C LEU A 313 27.48 -10.57 -6.00
N GLY A 314 28.42 -10.42 -6.95
CA GLY A 314 29.03 -9.14 -7.31
C GLY A 314 28.05 -8.17 -7.99
N GLN A 315 27.15 -8.68 -8.85
CA GLN A 315 26.07 -7.85 -9.42
C GLN A 315 25.07 -7.37 -8.35
N SER A 316 24.85 -8.17 -7.30
CA SER A 316 23.98 -7.78 -6.18
C SER A 316 24.53 -6.59 -5.36
N ALA A 317 25.84 -6.32 -5.43
CA ALA A 317 26.52 -5.25 -4.70
C ALA A 317 26.88 -4.02 -5.56
N GLY A 318 26.93 -4.17 -6.89
CA GLY A 318 27.50 -3.15 -7.80
C GLY A 318 26.51 -2.30 -8.59
N GLU A 319 25.21 -2.63 -8.62
CA GLU A 319 24.21 -1.92 -9.42
C GLU A 319 23.29 -1.05 -8.54
N GLN A 320 23.89 -0.05 -7.88
CA GLN A 320 23.20 1.13 -7.33
C GLN A 320 23.44 2.38 -8.22
N ALA A 321 23.69 2.20 -9.51
CA ALA A 321 23.76 3.33 -10.43
C ALA A 321 22.34 3.85 -10.71
N PRO A 322 22.07 5.16 -10.54
CA PRO A 322 20.78 5.71 -10.88
C PRO A 322 20.61 5.65 -12.41
N ALA A 323 19.66 4.87 -12.88
CA ALA A 323 19.15 5.04 -14.24
C ALA A 323 18.26 6.29 -14.22
N ASP A 324 18.75 7.38 -14.83
CA ASP A 324 18.10 8.70 -14.93
C ASP A 324 16.84 8.72 -15.83
N ASP A 325 16.27 7.56 -16.19
CA ASP A 325 15.15 7.45 -17.15
C ASP A 325 13.88 6.78 -16.55
N ALA A 326 13.69 6.84 -15.23
CA ALA A 326 12.43 6.42 -14.62
C ALA A 326 11.47 7.62 -14.46
N GLU A 327 10.84 8.05 -15.56
CA GLU A 327 9.57 8.82 -15.52
C GLU A 327 8.39 7.95 -15.00
N ASP A 328 8.62 7.08 -14.02
CA ASP A 328 7.55 6.43 -13.26
C ASP A 328 7.64 6.99 -11.85
N ASP A 329 6.91 8.07 -11.65
CA ASP A 329 6.77 8.90 -10.44
C ASP A 329 6.20 8.09 -9.22
N GLU A 330 6.18 6.75 -9.31
CA GLU A 330 5.56 5.76 -8.43
C GLU A 330 6.55 4.84 -7.69
N THR A 331 7.84 5.18 -7.58
CA THR A 331 8.70 4.52 -6.58
C THR A 331 8.13 4.81 -5.19
N GLU A 332 7.51 3.82 -4.57
CA GLU A 332 7.06 3.90 -3.18
C GLU A 332 8.29 4.10 -2.28
N ILE A 333 8.32 5.26 -1.62
CA ILE A 333 9.38 5.63 -0.68
C ILE A 333 9.26 4.71 0.53
N VAL A 334 10.38 4.12 0.96
CA VAL A 334 10.45 3.38 2.22
C VAL A 334 10.07 4.33 3.35
N GLU A 335 8.96 4.04 4.04
CA GLU A 335 8.50 4.86 5.15
C GLU A 335 9.51 4.81 6.30
N ALA A 336 9.82 5.98 6.84
CA ALA A 336 10.59 6.07 8.07
C ALA A 336 9.84 5.37 9.22
N GLU A 337 10.60 4.73 10.10
CA GLU A 337 10.05 4.12 11.30
C GLU A 337 9.40 5.19 12.19
N ALA A 338 8.21 4.88 12.70
CA ALA A 338 7.53 5.75 13.64
C ALA A 338 8.35 5.86 14.94
N PRO A 339 8.54 7.07 15.49
CA PRO A 339 9.12 7.21 16.82
C PRO A 339 8.33 6.38 17.85
N PRO A 340 9.00 5.60 18.72
CA PRO A 340 8.32 4.68 19.63
C PRO A 340 7.23 5.32 20.50
N ALA A 341 7.45 6.56 20.96
CA ALA A 341 6.48 7.31 21.74
C ALA A 341 5.24 7.70 20.92
N ASP A 342 5.42 8.21 19.70
CA ASP A 342 4.31 8.60 18.82
C ASP A 342 3.46 7.39 18.42
N ALA A 343 4.11 6.26 18.12
CA ALA A 343 3.42 5.01 17.81
C ALA A 343 2.61 4.50 19.01
N LEU A 344 3.12 4.63 20.23
CA LEU A 344 2.43 4.25 21.45
C LEU A 344 1.22 5.14 21.74
N LEU A 345 1.36 6.46 21.57
CA LEU A 345 0.27 7.42 21.75
C LEU A 345 -0.82 7.26 20.68
N SER A 346 -0.43 7.02 19.43
CA SER A 346 -1.36 6.71 18.33
C SER A 346 -2.14 5.42 18.60
N TRP A 347 -1.45 4.36 19.03
CA TRP A 347 -2.08 3.11 19.45
C TRP A 347 -3.06 3.32 20.61
N ALA A 348 -2.67 4.08 21.64
CA ALA A 348 -3.53 4.38 22.78
C ALA A 348 -4.79 5.15 22.34
N GLY A 349 -4.65 6.16 21.47
CA GLY A 349 -5.78 6.83 20.84
C GLY A 349 -6.67 5.84 20.08
N GLY A 350 -6.07 4.91 19.34
CA GLY A 350 -6.80 3.83 18.68
C GLY A 350 -7.52 2.87 19.62
N VAL A 351 -7.02 2.62 20.83
CA VAL A 351 -7.75 1.88 21.88
C VAL A 351 -8.97 2.67 22.34
N VAL A 352 -8.82 3.98 22.59
CA VAL A 352 -9.94 4.84 23.01
C VAL A 352 -11.02 4.89 21.93
N PHE A 353 -10.64 4.94 20.65
CA PHE A 353 -11.56 4.87 19.51
C PHE A 353 -12.20 3.49 19.27
N GLY A 354 -11.87 2.48 20.09
CA GLY A 354 -12.37 1.11 19.94
C GLY A 354 -11.77 0.34 18.76
N ARG A 355 -10.64 0.78 18.22
CA ARG A 355 -9.95 0.12 17.11
C ARG A 355 -9.01 -0.98 17.57
N PHE A 356 -8.22 -0.71 18.61
CA PHE A 356 -7.23 -1.65 19.14
C PHE A 356 -7.64 -2.21 20.49
N ASP A 357 -7.15 -3.41 20.81
CA ASP A 357 -7.44 -4.06 22.08
C ASP A 357 -6.25 -4.01 23.02
N TRP A 358 -6.41 -3.28 24.13
CA TRP A 358 -5.41 -3.14 25.17
C TRP A 358 -5.15 -4.45 25.93
N ARG A 359 -6.08 -5.41 25.90
CA ARG A 359 -5.96 -6.71 26.61
C ARG A 359 -4.81 -7.58 26.09
N LEU A 360 -4.31 -7.34 24.88
CA LEU A 360 -3.07 -7.98 24.42
C LEU A 360 -1.85 -7.48 25.22
N ALA A 361 -1.82 -6.20 25.56
CA ALA A 361 -0.69 -5.60 26.28
C ALA A 361 -0.68 -5.96 27.78
N THR A 362 -1.83 -6.37 28.34
CA THR A 362 -1.96 -6.84 29.73
C THR A 362 -1.91 -8.37 29.86
N GLY A 363 -1.96 -9.10 28.74
CA GLY A 363 -1.99 -10.57 28.73
C GLY A 363 -3.37 -11.17 29.02
N GLU A 364 -4.41 -10.36 29.19
CA GLU A 364 -5.80 -10.82 29.34
C GLU A 364 -6.35 -11.48 28.06
N ARG A 365 -5.82 -11.09 26.90
CA ARG A 365 -6.07 -11.75 25.61
C ARG A 365 -4.76 -12.28 25.05
N LYS A 366 -4.80 -13.51 24.51
CA LYS A 366 -3.68 -14.08 23.75
C LYS A 366 -3.75 -13.65 22.28
N ALA A 367 -2.59 -13.47 21.68
CA ALA A 367 -2.49 -13.30 20.24
C ALA A 367 -3.05 -14.56 19.52
N PRO A 368 -3.80 -14.41 18.41
CA PRO A 368 -4.18 -15.53 17.56
C PRO A 368 -2.92 -16.19 16.94
N PRO A 369 -3.01 -17.46 16.52
CA PRO A 369 -1.90 -18.14 15.86
C PRO A 369 -1.51 -17.43 14.55
N GLU A 370 -0.24 -17.57 14.16
CA GLU A 370 0.25 -17.06 12.89
C GLU A 370 -0.49 -17.71 11.71
N PRO A 371 -1.02 -16.92 10.76
CA PRO A 371 -1.69 -17.47 9.58
C PRO A 371 -0.69 -18.12 8.63
N ASP A 372 -1.18 -19.01 7.76
CA ASP A 372 -0.36 -19.56 6.67
C ASP A 372 -0.06 -18.49 5.59
N PRO A 373 1.13 -18.49 4.94
CA PRO A 373 1.53 -17.47 3.97
C PRO A 373 0.56 -17.16 2.84
N PHE A 374 -0.25 -18.14 2.44
CA PHE A 374 -1.19 -18.01 1.33
C PHE A 374 -2.65 -17.94 1.79
N SER A 375 -2.91 -17.92 3.09
CA SER A 375 -4.25 -17.69 3.62
C SER A 375 -4.78 -16.31 3.24
N ALA A 376 -6.10 -16.19 3.11
CA ALA A 376 -6.72 -14.89 2.91
C ALA A 376 -6.39 -13.94 4.08
N LEU A 377 -6.20 -12.65 3.77
CA LEU A 377 -5.92 -11.64 4.78
C LEU A 377 -7.08 -11.52 5.77
N PRO A 378 -6.78 -11.30 7.06
CA PRO A 378 -7.83 -11.16 8.06
C PRO A 378 -8.55 -9.81 7.91
N ALA A 379 -9.86 -9.77 8.18
CA ALA A 379 -10.62 -8.51 8.15
C ALA A 379 -10.20 -7.52 9.26
N LYS A 380 -9.57 -8.03 10.32
CA LYS A 380 -9.00 -7.28 11.44
C LYS A 380 -7.62 -7.80 11.73
N SER A 381 -6.66 -6.92 11.97
CA SER A 381 -5.34 -7.36 12.42
C SER A 381 -5.44 -8.00 13.82
N PRO A 382 -4.51 -8.88 14.20
CA PRO A 382 -4.47 -9.49 15.53
C PRO A 382 -4.62 -8.50 16.69
N GLY A 383 -4.06 -7.30 16.55
CA GLY A 383 -4.07 -6.18 17.50
C GLY A 383 -5.39 -5.42 17.61
N MET A 384 -6.30 -5.59 16.64
CA MET A 384 -7.60 -4.92 16.64
C MET A 384 -8.59 -5.53 17.63
N LEU A 385 -9.56 -4.71 18.06
CA LEU A 385 -10.65 -5.12 18.92
C LEU A 385 -11.57 -6.14 18.22
N PRO A 386 -11.78 -7.35 18.76
CA PRO A 386 -12.74 -8.31 18.23
C PRO A 386 -14.17 -7.76 18.25
N ASP A 387 -15.04 -8.15 17.30
CA ASP A 387 -16.41 -7.59 17.20
C ASP A 387 -17.27 -7.84 18.45
N GLU A 388 -17.11 -9.00 19.09
CA GLU A 388 -17.87 -9.38 20.29
C GLU A 388 -17.32 -8.77 21.58
N SER A 389 -16.22 -8.00 21.51
CA SER A 389 -15.54 -7.44 22.67
C SER A 389 -15.96 -6.01 22.94
N SER A 390 -16.23 -5.69 24.22
CA SER A 390 -16.52 -4.32 24.63
C SER A 390 -15.30 -3.41 24.41
N PRO A 391 -15.48 -2.19 23.86
CA PRO A 391 -14.40 -1.22 23.73
C PRO A 391 -13.96 -0.69 25.11
N PHE A 392 -12.83 0.02 25.15
CA PHE A 392 -12.37 0.70 26.36
C PHE A 392 -13.37 1.75 26.85
N LEU A 393 -13.96 2.49 25.90
CA LEU A 393 -15.04 3.44 26.14
C LEU A 393 -16.10 3.25 25.05
N ALA A 394 -17.37 3.15 25.44
CA ALA A 394 -18.47 3.20 24.48
C ALA A 394 -18.74 4.65 24.06
N HIS A 395 -18.70 4.93 22.76
CA HIS A 395 -18.89 6.27 22.21
C HIS A 395 -19.53 6.24 20.80
N SER A 396 -20.04 7.39 20.34
CA SER A 396 -20.65 7.55 19.02
C SER A 396 -19.66 7.69 17.84
N GLY A 397 -18.35 7.57 18.10
CA GLY A 397 -17.29 7.80 17.13
C GLY A 397 -16.75 9.23 17.16
N ILE A 398 -17.11 10.00 18.19
CA ILE A 398 -16.68 11.36 18.44
C ILE A 398 -16.06 11.44 19.82
N LEU A 399 -14.84 11.97 19.89
CA LEU A 399 -14.15 12.34 21.13
C LEU A 399 -13.81 13.83 21.07
N VAL A 400 -13.35 14.40 22.17
CA VAL A 400 -13.06 15.84 22.25
C VAL A 400 -11.73 16.10 22.95
N ASP A 401 -11.03 17.16 22.55
CA ASP A 401 -9.97 17.78 23.35
C ASP A 401 -10.62 18.86 24.21
N ASP A 402 -11.08 18.48 25.41
CA ASP A 402 -11.73 19.38 26.37
C ASP A 402 -11.55 18.87 27.80
N GLN A 403 -10.70 19.56 28.57
CA GLN A 403 -10.35 19.15 29.92
C GLN A 403 -11.58 19.10 30.83
N GLY A 404 -11.78 17.95 31.48
CA GLY A 404 -12.92 17.70 32.37
C GLY A 404 -14.12 17.06 31.67
N HIS A 405 -14.10 16.94 30.34
CA HIS A 405 -15.15 16.22 29.61
C HIS A 405 -14.99 14.69 29.77
N PRO A 406 -16.10 13.92 29.90
CA PRO A 406 -16.04 12.45 29.98
C PRO A 406 -15.41 11.79 28.74
N CYS A 407 -15.49 12.45 27.59
CA CYS A 407 -14.87 12.04 26.32
C CYS A 407 -13.56 12.79 26.00
N ASP A 408 -12.90 13.41 26.98
CA ASP A 408 -11.60 14.06 26.80
C ASP A 408 -10.54 13.04 26.34
N LEU A 409 -10.15 13.10 25.07
CA LEU A 409 -9.28 12.13 24.41
C LEU A 409 -7.91 12.06 25.11
N VAL A 410 -7.39 13.18 25.58
CA VAL A 410 -6.10 13.22 26.29
C VAL A 410 -6.17 12.39 27.57
N ARG A 411 -7.12 12.70 28.46
CA ARG A 411 -7.31 11.94 29.72
C ARG A 411 -7.51 10.46 29.45
N LEU A 412 -8.29 10.11 28.42
CA LEU A 412 -8.55 8.71 28.06
C LEU A 412 -7.29 8.01 27.53
N ILE A 413 -6.43 8.69 26.76
CA ILE A 413 -5.11 8.16 26.37
C ILE A 413 -4.25 7.90 27.61
N GLU A 414 -4.18 8.86 28.53
CA GLU A 414 -3.43 8.73 29.79
C GLU A 414 -3.95 7.53 30.62
N GLU A 415 -5.26 7.34 30.69
CA GLU A 415 -5.89 6.19 31.35
C GLU A 415 -5.57 4.85 30.69
N VAL A 416 -5.52 4.80 29.35
CA VAL A 416 -5.09 3.60 28.62
C VAL A 416 -3.63 3.28 28.94
N LEU A 417 -2.74 4.27 28.92
CA LEU A 417 -1.32 4.07 29.24
C LEU A 417 -1.14 3.59 30.68
N ALA A 418 -1.85 4.20 31.64
CA ALA A 418 -1.85 3.77 33.03
C ALA A 418 -2.41 2.33 33.18
N ARG A 419 -3.47 1.99 32.44
CA ARG A 419 -4.06 0.63 32.45
C ARG A 419 -3.07 -0.43 32.01
N VAL A 420 -2.19 -0.10 31.06
CA VAL A 420 -1.16 -1.02 30.57
C VAL A 420 0.19 -0.82 31.25
N ASP A 421 0.23 -0.18 32.41
CA ASP A 421 1.47 0.00 33.20
C ASP A 421 2.61 0.61 32.37
N VAL A 422 2.31 1.73 31.71
CA VAL A 422 3.27 2.56 30.98
C VAL A 422 3.26 3.97 31.58
N THR A 423 4.45 4.53 31.80
CA THR A 423 4.61 5.90 32.26
C THR A 423 3.94 6.88 31.30
N VAL A 424 3.00 7.66 31.81
CA VAL A 424 2.30 8.69 31.04
C VAL A 424 3.26 9.86 30.75
N PRO A 425 3.46 10.25 29.48
CA PRO A 425 4.24 11.44 29.14
C PRO A 425 3.59 12.73 29.67
N ASP A 426 4.38 13.71 30.08
CA ASP A 426 3.86 14.98 30.63
C ASP A 426 3.15 15.87 29.59
N ASP A 427 3.31 15.61 28.29
CA ASP A 427 2.87 16.51 27.21
C ASP A 427 1.91 15.90 26.18
N VAL A 428 1.13 14.87 26.57
CA VAL A 428 0.14 14.20 25.70
C VAL A 428 -0.82 15.20 25.04
N ARG A 429 -1.36 16.18 25.77
CA ARG A 429 -2.26 17.20 25.20
C ARG A 429 -1.59 18.03 24.10
N ARG A 430 -0.36 18.49 24.36
CA ARG A 430 0.41 19.28 23.38
C ARG A 430 0.67 18.45 22.12
N TRP A 431 1.08 17.20 22.29
CA TRP A 431 1.31 16.27 21.18
C TRP A 431 0.03 16.06 20.36
N LEU A 432 -1.12 15.82 21.00
CA LEU A 432 -2.41 15.67 20.33
C LEU A 432 -2.77 16.90 19.49
N GLN A 433 -2.57 18.10 20.04
CA GLN A 433 -2.92 19.36 19.40
C GLN A 433 -2.01 19.77 18.25
N ARG A 434 -0.72 19.38 18.29
CA ARG A 434 0.29 19.89 17.36
C ARG A 434 0.83 18.85 16.39
N ASP A 435 1.00 17.62 16.84
CA ASP A 435 1.85 16.63 16.18
C ASP A 435 1.05 15.42 15.70
N PHE A 436 0.03 14.98 16.46
CA PHE A 436 -0.71 13.75 16.19
C PHE A 436 -1.31 13.67 14.79
N PHE A 437 -2.01 14.70 14.32
CA PHE A 437 -2.65 14.61 13.00
C PHE A 437 -1.65 14.55 11.85
N ALA A 438 -0.50 15.23 11.97
CA ALA A 438 0.56 15.16 10.95
C ALA A 438 1.19 13.77 10.92
N PHE A 439 1.50 13.22 12.10
CA PHE A 439 1.94 11.83 12.27
C PHE A 439 0.91 10.85 11.66
N HIS A 440 -0.35 10.94 12.07
CA HIS A 440 -1.43 10.08 11.58
C HIS A 440 -1.62 10.20 10.06
N LEU A 441 -1.62 11.42 9.51
CA LEU A 441 -1.71 11.59 8.07
C LEU A 441 -0.57 10.90 7.33
N GLN A 442 0.66 10.98 7.84
CA GLN A 442 1.80 10.30 7.23
C GLN A 442 1.64 8.78 7.27
N ARG A 443 1.30 8.20 8.42
CA ARG A 443 1.16 6.75 8.60
C ARG A 443 0.02 6.15 7.77
N TYR A 444 -1.05 6.91 7.56
CA TYR A 444 -2.23 6.49 6.81
C TYR A 444 -2.20 6.96 5.36
N SER A 445 -1.01 7.23 4.83
CA SER A 445 -0.80 7.56 3.42
C SER A 445 0.01 6.47 2.73
N LYS A 446 -0.62 5.66 1.87
CA LYS A 446 0.03 4.57 1.12
C LYS A 446 -0.23 4.72 -0.37
N SER A 447 0.75 4.42 -1.22
CA SER A 447 0.58 4.43 -2.69
C SER A 447 -0.10 5.72 -3.22
N ARG A 448 0.36 6.89 -2.74
CA ARG A 448 -0.20 8.24 -2.97
C ARG A 448 -1.62 8.49 -2.43
N ARG A 449 -2.29 7.46 -1.89
CA ARG A 449 -3.61 7.56 -1.29
C ARG A 449 -3.48 8.01 0.16
N LYS A 450 -4.06 9.17 0.47
CA LYS A 450 -4.09 9.74 1.83
C LYS A 450 -5.42 9.38 2.49
N ALA A 451 -5.35 8.58 3.55
CA ALA A 451 -6.54 8.02 4.20
C ALA A 451 -6.48 8.10 5.74
N PRO A 452 -6.20 9.28 6.36
CA PRO A 452 -6.25 9.42 7.81
C PRO A 452 -7.66 9.16 8.33
N ILE A 453 -7.80 8.38 9.40
CA ILE A 453 -9.10 7.99 9.96
C ILE A 453 -9.52 8.69 11.26
N TYR A 454 -8.67 9.57 11.80
CA TYR A 454 -8.96 10.41 12.98
C TYR A 454 -8.93 11.86 12.53
N TRP A 455 -10.08 12.53 12.59
CA TRP A 455 -10.23 13.85 11.98
C TRP A 455 -10.42 14.94 13.04
N PRO A 456 -9.48 15.90 13.16
CA PRO A 456 -9.64 17.04 14.04
C PRO A 456 -10.49 18.12 13.34
N LEU A 457 -11.75 18.25 13.78
CA LEU A 457 -12.62 19.36 13.43
C LEU A 457 -12.55 20.38 14.58
N SER A 458 -11.88 21.50 14.32
CA SER A 458 -11.51 22.45 15.36
C SER A 458 -12.17 23.80 15.16
N THR A 459 -12.27 24.56 16.25
CA THR A 459 -12.44 26.02 16.16
C THR A 459 -11.23 26.68 15.49
N THR A 460 -11.35 27.95 15.10
CA THR A 460 -10.30 28.72 14.43
C THR A 460 -9.00 28.77 15.25
N SER A 461 -9.08 29.06 16.54
CA SER A 461 -7.93 29.00 17.47
C SER A 461 -7.41 27.57 17.70
N GLY A 462 -8.29 26.57 17.54
CA GLY A 462 -8.04 25.17 17.89
C GLY A 462 -8.12 24.87 19.39
N ASN A 463 -8.63 25.79 20.20
CA ASN A 463 -8.84 25.60 21.64
C ASN A 463 -9.90 24.53 21.95
N TYR A 464 -10.78 24.23 20.98
CA TYR A 464 -11.74 23.14 21.07
C TYR A 464 -11.70 22.33 19.78
N THR A 465 -11.45 21.03 19.92
CA THR A 465 -11.31 20.11 18.80
C THR A 465 -12.14 18.87 19.02
N LEU A 466 -13.06 18.59 18.09
CA LEU A 466 -13.73 17.31 17.99
C LEU A 466 -12.88 16.36 17.15
N TRP A 467 -12.69 15.15 17.63
CA TRP A 467 -12.00 14.09 16.91
C TRP A 467 -13.01 13.07 16.40
N ILE A 468 -13.20 13.04 15.08
CA ILE A 468 -14.17 12.17 14.41
C ILE A 468 -13.47 10.90 13.91
N TYR A 469 -14.06 9.75 14.19
CA TYR A 469 -13.59 8.45 13.72
C TYR A 469 -14.26 8.07 12.40
N TYR A 470 -13.50 8.12 11.30
CA TYR A 470 -13.99 7.86 9.95
C TYR A 470 -14.78 6.53 9.78
N PRO A 471 -14.33 5.39 10.32
CA PRO A 471 -15.04 4.12 10.19
C PRO A 471 -16.42 4.08 10.88
N SER A 472 -16.73 5.05 11.74
CA SER A 472 -18.03 5.18 12.43
C SER A 472 -18.90 6.30 11.86
N LEU A 473 -18.53 6.90 10.71
CA LEU A 473 -19.34 7.93 10.09
C LEU A 473 -20.73 7.44 9.69
N THR A 474 -21.70 8.31 9.94
CA THR A 474 -23.10 8.16 9.53
C THR A 474 -23.64 9.51 9.07
N SER A 475 -24.83 9.52 8.49
CA SER A 475 -25.56 10.76 8.22
C SER A 475 -25.93 11.56 9.49
N GLN A 476 -25.79 10.96 10.68
CA GLN A 476 -26.07 11.60 11.96
C GLN A 476 -24.82 12.15 12.65
N THR A 477 -23.61 11.90 12.12
CA THR A 477 -22.37 12.28 12.81
C THR A 477 -22.30 13.79 13.08
N LEU A 478 -22.65 14.64 12.12
CA LEU A 478 -22.58 16.10 12.33
C LEU A 478 -23.65 16.59 13.32
N TYR A 479 -24.87 16.03 13.28
CA TYR A 479 -25.90 16.33 14.27
C TYR A 479 -25.50 15.89 15.68
N THR A 480 -24.87 14.73 15.81
CA THR A 480 -24.32 14.22 17.08
C THR A 480 -23.21 15.14 17.59
N ALA A 481 -22.28 15.56 16.73
CA ALA A 481 -21.24 16.54 17.07
C ALA A 481 -21.83 17.83 17.65
N ILE A 482 -22.90 18.34 17.03
CA ILE A 482 -23.58 19.56 17.48
C ILE A 482 -24.26 19.35 18.83
N ASN A 483 -25.16 18.37 18.92
CA ASN A 483 -26.07 18.20 20.05
C ASN A 483 -25.38 17.69 21.32
N ASP A 484 -24.40 16.80 21.16
CA ASP A 484 -23.81 16.10 22.30
C ASP A 484 -22.50 16.76 22.77
N PHE A 485 -21.87 17.59 21.93
CA PHE A 485 -20.58 18.21 22.25
C PHE A 485 -20.61 19.74 22.14
N VAL A 486 -20.94 20.31 20.98
CA VAL A 486 -20.81 21.77 20.77
C VAL A 486 -21.85 22.57 21.55
N GLU A 487 -23.13 22.20 21.50
CA GLU A 487 -24.21 22.90 22.21
C GLU A 487 -24.04 22.84 23.75
N PRO A 488 -23.74 21.68 24.37
CA PRO A 488 -23.44 21.63 25.80
C PRO A 488 -22.26 22.51 26.20
N LYS A 489 -21.17 22.50 25.40
CA LYS A 489 -20.00 23.33 25.68
C LYS A 489 -20.32 24.82 25.52
N LEU A 490 -21.04 25.18 24.45
CA LEU A 490 -21.47 26.55 24.22
C LEU A 490 -22.33 27.06 25.38
N LYS A 491 -23.30 26.27 25.85
CA LYS A 491 -24.13 26.61 27.01
C LYS A 491 -23.30 26.85 28.28
N GLN A 492 -22.28 26.02 28.51
CA GLN A 492 -21.36 26.21 29.64
C GLN A 492 -20.62 27.55 29.50
N VAL A 493 -19.96 27.79 28.37
CA VAL A 493 -19.17 29.02 28.13
C VAL A 493 -20.05 30.27 28.17
N SER A 494 -21.24 30.25 27.58
CA SER A 494 -22.21 31.35 27.66
C SER A 494 -22.63 31.65 29.10
N GLY A 495 -22.76 30.62 29.95
CA GLY A 495 -23.03 30.77 31.37
C GLY A 495 -21.89 31.45 32.13
N ASP A 496 -20.65 31.07 31.83
CA ASP A 496 -19.44 31.67 32.42
C ASP A 496 -19.27 33.13 31.98
N VAL A 497 -19.48 33.41 30.69
CA VAL A 497 -19.51 34.77 30.12
C VAL A 497 -20.58 35.61 30.80
N ALA A 498 -21.81 35.10 30.96
CA ALA A 498 -22.89 35.81 31.63
C ALA A 498 -22.56 36.12 33.10
N THR A 499 -21.93 35.17 33.81
CA THR A 499 -21.51 35.34 35.21
C THR A 499 -20.49 36.46 35.34
N LEU A 500 -19.45 36.47 34.50
CA LEU A 500 -18.47 37.56 34.47
C LEU A 500 -19.09 38.88 34.02
N ARG A 501 -20.00 38.85 33.03
CA ARG A 501 -20.73 40.04 32.58
C ARG A 501 -21.47 40.70 33.74
N ASN A 502 -22.16 39.91 34.56
CA ASN A 502 -22.96 40.37 35.71
C ASN A 502 -22.12 40.94 36.85
N LYS A 503 -20.83 40.59 36.97
CA LYS A 503 -19.90 41.26 37.92
C LYS A 503 -19.71 42.75 37.59
N GLY A 504 -19.97 43.18 36.34
CA GLY A 504 -19.92 44.58 35.93
C GLY A 504 -18.61 45.28 36.28
N SER A 505 -18.70 46.46 36.92
CA SER A 505 -17.55 47.24 37.38
C SER A 505 -16.76 46.61 38.54
N GLY A 506 -17.25 45.51 39.13
CA GLY A 506 -16.56 44.74 40.17
C GLY A 506 -15.55 43.72 39.64
N ARG A 507 -15.34 43.64 38.32
CA ARG A 507 -14.33 42.76 37.72
C ARG A 507 -12.93 43.23 38.06
N ALA A 508 -12.11 42.33 38.59
CA ALA A 508 -10.67 42.53 38.67
C ALA A 508 -10.05 42.50 37.25
N ARG A 509 -8.80 42.92 37.12
CA ARG A 509 -8.07 42.86 35.85
C ARG A 509 -8.04 41.46 35.23
N ASP A 510 -7.91 40.43 36.07
CA ASP A 510 -7.89 39.03 35.61
C ASP A 510 -9.29 38.57 35.16
N ASP A 511 -10.36 39.03 35.82
CA ASP A 511 -11.74 38.78 35.39
C ASP A 511 -12.01 39.40 34.01
N GLU A 512 -11.47 40.60 33.72
CA GLU A 512 -11.64 41.27 32.41
C GLU A 512 -10.96 40.47 31.29
N LYS A 513 -9.72 40.03 31.52
CA LYS A 513 -8.98 39.20 30.56
C LYS A 513 -9.66 37.86 30.32
N GLN A 514 -10.17 37.23 31.38
CA GLN A 514 -10.92 35.98 31.26
C GLN A 514 -12.24 36.19 30.50
N PHE A 515 -12.93 37.30 30.75
CA PHE A 515 -14.16 37.65 30.04
C PHE A 515 -13.93 37.83 28.53
N GLU A 516 -12.90 38.57 28.12
CA GLU A 516 -12.53 38.73 26.70
C GLU A 516 -12.18 37.37 26.06
N THR A 517 -11.42 36.53 26.76
CA THR A 517 -11.03 35.20 26.28
C THR A 517 -12.25 34.30 26.08
N LEU A 518 -13.18 34.29 27.05
CA LEU A 518 -14.38 33.48 26.97
C LEU A 518 -15.37 34.00 25.92
N GLN A 519 -15.47 35.32 25.71
CA GLN A 519 -16.27 35.87 24.61
C GLN A 519 -15.74 35.46 23.25
N ALA A 520 -14.43 35.54 23.03
CA ALA A 520 -13.82 35.09 21.78
C ALA A 520 -14.07 33.58 21.56
N PHE A 521 -13.94 32.79 22.63
CA PHE A 521 -14.20 31.35 22.56
C PHE A 521 -15.67 31.01 22.31
N GLU A 522 -16.61 31.74 22.93
CA GLU A 522 -18.05 31.62 22.68
C GLU A 522 -18.38 31.87 21.20
N LEU A 523 -17.82 32.92 20.60
CA LEU A 523 -17.99 33.22 19.18
C LEU A 523 -17.44 32.10 18.27
N GLU A 524 -16.26 31.56 18.60
CA GLU A 524 -15.70 30.44 17.86
C GLU A 524 -16.56 29.16 17.94
N LEU A 525 -17.17 28.88 19.09
CA LEU A 525 -18.08 27.74 19.25
C LEU A 525 -19.37 27.94 18.45
N ILE A 526 -19.90 29.18 18.39
CA ILE A 526 -21.03 29.55 17.54
C ILE A 526 -20.67 29.32 16.06
N GLU A 527 -19.51 29.79 15.60
CA GLU A 527 -19.05 29.58 14.22
C GLU A 527 -18.90 28.09 13.87
N LEU A 528 -18.32 27.29 14.78
CA LEU A 528 -18.20 25.84 14.61
C LEU A 528 -19.59 25.19 14.50
N ARG A 529 -20.50 25.49 15.43
CA ARG A 529 -21.87 24.98 15.41
C ARG A 529 -22.58 25.34 14.10
N ASP A 530 -22.57 26.61 13.72
CA ASP A 530 -23.30 27.11 12.56
C ASP A 530 -22.74 26.53 11.25
N THR A 531 -21.43 26.28 11.20
CA THR A 531 -20.79 25.58 10.07
C THR A 531 -21.22 24.12 10.00
N LEU A 532 -21.24 23.41 11.13
CA LEU A 532 -21.72 22.03 11.18
C LEU A 532 -23.21 21.93 10.81
N LEU A 533 -24.06 22.82 11.33
CA LEU A 533 -25.50 22.87 11.02
C LEU A 533 -25.77 23.14 9.54
N ARG A 534 -24.94 23.97 8.90
CA ARG A 534 -25.03 24.22 7.46
C ARG A 534 -24.72 22.99 6.62
N LEU A 535 -23.77 22.16 7.06
CA LEU A 535 -23.29 20.99 6.33
C LEU A 535 -24.17 19.76 6.58
N ALA A 536 -24.71 19.60 7.79
CA ALA A 536 -25.41 18.41 8.26
C ALA A 536 -26.59 17.94 7.38
N PRO A 537 -27.46 18.80 6.81
CA PRO A 537 -28.60 18.34 6.02
C PRO A 537 -28.21 17.54 4.77
N THR A 538 -27.10 17.91 4.12
CA THR A 538 -26.65 17.32 2.85
C THR A 538 -25.53 16.29 3.07
N TYR A 539 -24.87 16.32 4.22
CA TYR A 539 -23.75 15.43 4.53
C TYR A 539 -24.23 13.99 4.84
N LYS A 540 -24.23 13.14 3.81
CA LYS A 540 -24.51 11.70 3.93
C LYS A 540 -23.30 10.92 3.39
N PRO A 541 -22.27 10.69 4.23
CA PRO A 541 -21.04 10.04 3.79
C PRO A 541 -21.28 8.57 3.43
N ASN A 542 -20.48 8.06 2.49
CA ASN A 542 -20.41 6.64 2.15
C ASN A 542 -18.93 6.21 2.14
N HIS A 543 -18.59 5.13 2.85
CA HIS A 543 -17.22 4.61 2.91
C HIS A 543 -16.66 4.21 1.53
N ASP A 544 -17.52 3.86 0.58
CA ASP A 544 -17.12 3.56 -0.80
C ASP A 544 -16.54 4.80 -1.51
N ASP A 545 -16.83 6.02 -1.04
CA ASP A 545 -16.23 7.24 -1.59
C ASP A 545 -14.77 7.44 -1.14
N GLY A 546 -14.36 6.73 -0.08
CA GLY A 546 -13.05 6.85 0.55
C GLY A 546 -12.90 8.09 1.43
N VAL A 547 -11.79 8.12 2.17
CA VAL A 547 -11.54 9.13 3.22
C VAL A 547 -11.50 10.55 2.66
N GLN A 548 -10.75 10.77 1.57
CA GLN A 548 -10.52 12.11 1.04
C GLN A 548 -11.81 12.78 0.53
N ILE A 549 -12.67 12.03 -0.18
CA ILE A 549 -13.98 12.53 -0.62
C ILE A 549 -14.89 12.79 0.57
N SER A 550 -14.95 11.84 1.52
CA SER A 550 -15.81 11.94 2.70
C SER A 550 -15.45 13.13 3.60
N ALA A 551 -14.17 13.50 3.68
CA ALA A 551 -13.69 14.64 4.45
C ALA A 551 -13.77 15.98 3.68
N ALA A 552 -13.94 15.97 2.35
CA ALA A 552 -13.85 17.15 1.51
C ALA A 552 -14.80 18.29 1.92
N PRO A 553 -16.10 18.07 2.21
CA PRO A 553 -17.00 19.15 2.63
C PRO A 553 -16.59 19.81 3.96
N LEU A 554 -15.84 19.09 4.79
CA LEU A 554 -15.41 19.52 6.12
C LEU A 554 -14.08 20.30 6.10
N TRP A 555 -13.50 20.53 4.91
CA TRP A 555 -12.20 21.19 4.74
C TRP A 555 -12.01 22.51 5.53
N PRO A 556 -13.03 23.37 5.75
CA PRO A 556 -12.83 24.61 6.51
C PRO A 556 -12.47 24.37 7.98
N LEU A 557 -12.86 23.22 8.54
CA LEU A 557 -12.71 22.87 9.96
C LEU A 557 -11.36 22.19 10.29
N PHE A 558 -10.58 21.80 9.28
CA PHE A 558 -9.26 21.22 9.48
C PHE A 558 -8.18 22.31 9.61
N ARG A 559 -7.35 22.25 10.65
CA ARG A 559 -6.26 23.22 10.85
C ARG A 559 -4.96 22.87 10.14
N HIS A 560 -4.72 21.59 9.84
CA HIS A 560 -3.52 21.13 9.16
C HIS A 560 -3.50 21.58 7.69
N LYS A 561 -2.75 22.65 7.40
CA LYS A 561 -2.79 23.37 6.11
C LYS A 561 -2.56 22.51 4.86
N PRO A 562 -1.58 21.58 4.83
CA PRO A 562 -1.41 20.71 3.67
C PRO A 562 -2.63 19.83 3.39
N TRP A 563 -3.27 19.31 4.44
CA TRP A 563 -4.48 18.47 4.30
C TRP A 563 -5.71 19.30 3.95
N GLN A 564 -5.89 20.44 4.62
CA GLN A 564 -6.94 21.42 4.31
C GLN A 564 -6.91 21.82 2.83
N LYS A 565 -5.73 22.06 2.25
CA LYS A 565 -5.58 22.35 0.82
C LYS A 565 -6.03 21.19 -0.06
N VAL A 566 -5.57 19.97 0.23
CA VAL A 566 -5.99 18.75 -0.51
C VAL A 566 -7.51 18.60 -0.50
N LEU A 567 -8.15 18.76 0.67
CA LEU A 567 -9.60 18.65 0.80
C LEU A 567 -10.34 19.76 0.05
N LYS A 568 -9.86 21.01 0.13
CA LYS A 568 -10.43 22.14 -0.61
C LYS A 568 -10.36 21.92 -2.12
N ASP A 569 -9.22 21.45 -2.63
CA ASP A 569 -9.03 21.14 -4.05
C ASP A 569 -9.94 19.96 -4.48
N THR A 570 -10.13 18.99 -3.59
CA THR A 570 -11.05 17.86 -3.80
C THR A 570 -12.50 18.31 -3.85
N TRP A 571 -12.90 19.22 -2.95
CA TRP A 571 -14.23 19.80 -2.90
C TRP A 571 -14.55 20.60 -4.18
N ALA A 572 -13.61 21.39 -4.68
CA ALA A 572 -13.76 22.12 -5.94
C ALA A 572 -13.95 21.18 -7.15
N LYS A 573 -13.28 20.02 -7.16
CA LYS A 573 -13.45 19.00 -8.20
C LYS A 573 -14.79 18.26 -8.10
N LEU A 574 -15.29 18.02 -6.88
CA LEU A 574 -16.64 17.54 -6.64
C LEU A 574 -17.69 18.51 -7.21
N GLU A 575 -17.57 19.80 -6.90
CA GLU A 575 -18.44 20.88 -7.42
C GLU A 575 -18.46 20.95 -8.94
N LYS A 576 -17.30 20.71 -9.57
CA LYS A 576 -17.16 20.70 -11.03
C LYS A 576 -17.72 19.43 -11.69
N GLY A 577 -17.97 18.37 -10.92
CA GLY A 577 -18.45 17.09 -11.42
C GLY A 577 -17.36 16.12 -11.88
N ASP A 578 -16.09 16.35 -11.51
CA ASP A 578 -14.98 15.46 -11.86
C ASP A 578 -15.08 14.11 -11.11
N TYR A 579 -15.86 14.06 -10.02
CA TYR A 579 -16.05 12.89 -9.16
C TYR A 579 -17.53 12.47 -9.04
N HIS A 580 -18.29 12.54 -10.13
CA HIS A 580 -19.70 12.10 -10.14
C HIS A 580 -19.92 10.64 -9.76
N TRP A 581 -18.87 9.82 -9.68
CA TRP A 581 -18.94 8.45 -9.16
C TRP A 581 -19.14 8.39 -7.64
N ALA A 582 -18.82 9.46 -6.91
CA ALA A 582 -18.96 9.49 -5.47
C ALA A 582 -20.43 9.67 -5.07
N HIS A 583 -20.87 8.90 -4.08
CA HIS A 583 -22.21 9.01 -3.49
C HIS A 583 -22.43 10.38 -2.84
N LEU A 584 -21.37 10.97 -2.27
CA LEU A 584 -21.42 12.32 -1.75
C LEU A 584 -21.78 13.34 -2.84
N ALA A 585 -21.27 13.18 -4.07
CA ALA A 585 -21.66 14.04 -5.19
C ALA A 585 -23.16 13.92 -5.51
N MET A 586 -23.73 12.72 -5.41
CA MET A 586 -25.17 12.47 -5.58
C MET A 586 -26.03 13.19 -4.53
N ASN A 587 -25.51 13.36 -3.31
CA ASN A 587 -26.22 14.11 -2.26
C ASN A 587 -26.23 15.62 -2.51
N TYR A 588 -25.12 16.19 -2.98
CA TYR A 588 -24.99 17.64 -3.22
C TYR A 588 -25.53 18.08 -4.58
N TRP A 589 -25.37 17.27 -5.63
CA TRP A 589 -25.76 17.59 -7.01
C TRP A 589 -26.49 16.42 -7.70
N PRO A 590 -27.66 15.98 -7.18
CA PRO A 590 -28.35 14.78 -7.67
C PRO A 590 -28.72 14.87 -9.15
N GLU A 591 -29.18 16.03 -9.63
CA GLU A 591 -29.59 16.20 -11.03
C GLU A 591 -28.40 16.03 -12.00
N SER A 592 -27.27 16.66 -11.69
CA SER A 592 -26.04 16.55 -12.50
C SER A 592 -25.54 15.11 -12.59
N VAL A 593 -25.52 14.39 -11.45
CA VAL A 593 -25.10 12.98 -11.40
C VAL A 593 -26.04 12.09 -12.20
N ARG A 594 -27.36 12.24 -12.03
CA ARG A 594 -28.36 11.44 -12.76
C ARG A 594 -28.30 11.65 -14.27
N GLU A 595 -28.10 12.89 -14.74
CA GLU A 595 -27.91 13.15 -16.17
C GLU A 595 -26.67 12.44 -16.72
N LYS A 596 -25.58 12.39 -15.95
CA LYS A 596 -24.37 11.68 -16.37
C LYS A 596 -24.57 10.17 -16.40
N CYS A 597 -25.32 9.60 -15.45
CA CYS A 597 -25.64 8.16 -15.44
C CYS A 597 -26.35 7.69 -16.73
N LYS A 598 -27.10 8.57 -17.42
CA LYS A 598 -27.73 8.22 -18.70
C LYS A 598 -26.73 7.87 -19.82
N THR A 599 -25.51 8.40 -19.74
CA THR A 599 -24.48 8.25 -20.79
C THR A 599 -23.23 7.50 -20.33
N ASP A 600 -23.07 7.31 -19.02
CA ASP A 600 -21.95 6.60 -18.43
C ASP A 600 -22.45 5.42 -17.59
N ARG A 601 -22.29 4.21 -18.13
CA ARG A 601 -22.73 2.97 -17.48
C ARG A 601 -21.98 2.71 -16.16
N SER A 602 -20.73 3.14 -16.06
CA SER A 602 -19.93 2.96 -14.85
C SER A 602 -20.48 3.82 -13.71
N LEU A 603 -20.90 5.05 -14.02
CA LEU A 603 -21.57 5.91 -13.04
C LEU A 603 -22.96 5.37 -12.67
N ALA A 604 -23.72 4.88 -13.65
CA ALA A 604 -25.03 4.28 -13.40
C ALA A 604 -24.92 3.10 -12.41
N ILE A 605 -23.96 2.19 -12.61
CA ILE A 605 -23.69 1.08 -11.70
C ILE A 605 -23.29 1.57 -10.30
N ALA A 606 -22.42 2.57 -10.21
CA ALA A 606 -21.95 3.10 -8.92
C ALA A 606 -23.10 3.63 -8.05
N HIS A 607 -24.16 4.17 -8.66
CA HIS A 607 -25.33 4.73 -7.96
C HIS A 607 -26.53 3.79 -7.91
N GLY A 608 -26.46 2.60 -8.51
CA GLY A 608 -27.60 1.69 -8.66
C GLY A 608 -28.72 2.26 -9.52
N LEU A 609 -28.36 3.01 -10.58
CA LEU A 609 -29.26 3.71 -11.50
C LEU A 609 -29.12 3.18 -12.94
N GLU A 610 -28.80 1.89 -13.11
CA GLU A 610 -28.64 1.27 -14.43
C GLU A 610 -29.90 1.38 -15.31
N GLU A 611 -31.08 1.54 -14.72
CA GLU A 611 -32.33 1.78 -15.45
C GLU A 611 -32.36 3.13 -16.19
N LEU A 612 -31.52 4.10 -15.79
CA LEU A 612 -31.40 5.38 -16.45
C LEU A 612 -30.43 5.34 -17.64
N TYR A 613 -29.55 4.33 -17.72
CA TYR A 613 -28.51 4.26 -18.74
C TYR A 613 -29.10 3.97 -20.14
N ILE A 614 -28.68 4.75 -21.13
CA ILE A 614 -29.09 4.61 -22.52
C ILE A 614 -27.89 4.08 -23.31
N GLU A 615 -27.99 2.86 -23.82
CA GLU A 615 -26.93 2.24 -24.60
C GLU A 615 -26.76 2.99 -25.94
N PRO A 616 -25.55 3.48 -26.27
CA PRO A 616 -25.32 4.23 -27.50
C PRO A 616 -25.48 3.33 -28.73
N GLU A 617 -26.09 3.86 -29.80
CA GLU A 617 -26.25 3.14 -31.06
C GLU A 617 -24.89 2.70 -31.63
N VAL A 618 -24.76 1.41 -31.97
CA VAL A 618 -23.53 0.82 -32.51
C VAL A 618 -23.22 1.45 -33.87
N GLN A 619 -22.19 2.31 -33.94
CA GLN A 619 -21.73 2.82 -35.23
C GLN A 619 -21.18 1.68 -36.10
N PRO A 620 -21.61 1.57 -37.38
CA PRO A 620 -21.18 0.47 -38.25
C PRO A 620 -19.66 0.49 -38.46
N LYS A 621 -19.03 -0.67 -38.33
CA LYS A 621 -17.58 -0.85 -38.52
C LYS A 621 -17.19 -0.34 -39.92
N LYS A 622 -16.38 0.72 -40.00
CA LYS A 622 -15.75 1.14 -41.26
C LYS A 622 -14.89 -0.02 -41.77
N ALA A 623 -15.29 -0.62 -42.89
CA ALA A 623 -14.53 -1.68 -43.55
C ALA A 623 -13.11 -1.17 -43.84
N ARG A 624 -12.10 -1.88 -43.32
CA ARG A 624 -10.68 -1.62 -43.65
C ARG A 624 -10.52 -1.74 -45.16
N GLY A 625 -10.24 -0.62 -45.83
CA GLY A 625 -10.00 -0.58 -47.27
C GLY A 625 -8.89 -1.55 -47.67
N LYS A 626 -9.23 -2.50 -48.54
CA LYS A 626 -8.27 -3.38 -49.23
C LYS A 626 -7.23 -2.48 -49.93
N LYS A 627 -5.97 -2.54 -49.50
CA LYS A 627 -4.84 -2.00 -50.27
C LYS A 627 -4.87 -2.70 -51.63
N LYS A 628 -5.11 -1.94 -52.71
CA LYS A 628 -4.90 -2.41 -54.08
C LYS A 628 -3.42 -2.79 -54.20
N ALA A 629 -3.16 -4.05 -54.52
CA ALA A 629 -1.86 -4.46 -55.04
C ALA A 629 -1.67 -3.73 -56.37
N GLY A 630 -0.66 -2.87 -56.45
CA GLY A 630 -0.20 -2.32 -57.72
C GLY A 630 0.47 -3.44 -58.51
N GLY A 631 -0.15 -3.84 -59.61
CA GLY A 631 0.55 -4.55 -60.67
C GLY A 631 1.40 -3.56 -61.43
N GLY A 632 2.70 -3.82 -61.52
CA GLY A 632 3.60 -3.21 -62.49
C GLY A 632 3.88 -4.24 -63.58
N GLU A 633 3.57 -3.86 -64.82
CA GLU A 633 4.19 -4.40 -66.04
C GLU A 633 5.67 -4.00 -66.12
#